data_AF-A0A016RW31-F1
#
_entry.id   AF-A0A016RW31-F1
#
_cell.length_a   1.000
_cell.length_b   1.000
_cell.length_c   1.000
_cell.angle_alpha   90.00
_cell.angle_beta   90.00
_cell.angle_gamma   90.00
#
_symmetry.space_group_name_H-M   'P 1'
#
loop_
_entity.id
_entity.type
_entity.pdbx_description
1 polymer ?
#
loop_
_entity_poly.entity_id
_entity_poly.type
_entity_poly.pdbx_seq_one_letter_code
_entity_poly.pdbx_strand_id
1 'polypeptide(L)'
;MSQYAAFHQVAVVSDESVTFLKRCRSHHIFPIFIENLLSHIPHQNNDGVRIAVARLKLALLNASIATQKRRRGSCINGIIKTRTHLEERLEPSIWKAFLDRNTAVCAVLRKRERDRLRKKLSKVLTTYSTGTSFINPRAVPQERCTVLGTSMVDDDMKALLNLGPSFSVAVPANDETFDSVLCGIHRFAYQLRWRTHRGPTVLDQTSTLLASLPFPKSRISVPKPIPSLELSIATLEVDLMRIYKKASKSRFASNLTSQELRGLKKLKAARRTFRVTVGDKDGAFVIMPQDLDKALTNAALADDSIYETSSYRNFLQKHQILETAVKCVLRKRWDAKTVSRFCTYHPEVPTYYSLIKTHKLEQDVDTINIDRSSIKTRPIISSCGGPSDRISWLLVKLLSPLLHYVGAHIVNSQEFISAIQKCRVPKSSCYVSFDAVSLYTNIDNNAAVKTLLELLNNHSKEVCMLGFSASDIEILLEATLACNIFRFNNILYAQKRGLAMGIRIAPLLAIVFLDYIEKASLTKGVLFYKRYIDDVFAIGSSLSVLTSTLAELNSKDVNIKFTMEEPDKDGFLPFLNTRVRFCNGIPEIRWYRKPSSKNIMLHSRSAHPTYMKVNVVRNLKRTSERISGNDRQSEGTIQQILSENGYKNGSMNTWRPFSTPDGIALVLPYLNEYTSKQVNIVVKRCGLPVRLIFRPPATLREILTSSRMYENGCDAEECHYCSDHKICHLRGTVYMITCSKCGQRYIGETGRPLKERLNEHRRALACPQSYPTNCFSKHRTTMHTREPPPLIHVAVLHRHLEHPLERKIMEAREIKRHHPEINSLTKALSAESSLDKNKNTNNEALTITDQDITENSVRKVLSSDVSVAYHGITSGRKIHTVLKVARIPSQRYHFLPGRSERSMVRRVPSAFGSKIVRANGPTIPGAELRQRFRRIGGCGRQFLSSKYATAI
;
A
#
# COMPACT_ATOMS: atom_id res chain seq x y z
N MET A 1 0.10 -20.31 -62.23
CA MET A 1 1.03 -20.44 -61.07
C MET A 1 1.58 -19.09 -60.59
N SER A 2 2.37 -18.35 -61.38
CA SER A 2 3.15 -17.17 -60.90
C SER A 2 2.32 -16.08 -60.21
N GLN A 3 1.11 -15.77 -60.72
CA GLN A 3 0.20 -14.79 -60.09
C GLN A 3 -0.25 -15.21 -58.68
N TYR A 4 -0.56 -16.50 -58.46
CA TYR A 4 -0.92 -17.06 -57.15
C TYR A 4 0.24 -16.90 -56.15
N ALA A 5 1.47 -17.23 -56.59
CA ALA A 5 2.67 -17.04 -55.78
C ALA A 5 2.88 -15.56 -55.39
N ALA A 6 2.73 -14.64 -56.35
CA ALA A 6 2.83 -13.21 -56.09
C ALA A 6 1.77 -12.71 -55.08
N PHE A 7 0.50 -13.08 -55.25
CA PHE A 7 -0.55 -12.71 -54.30
C PHE A 7 -0.30 -13.28 -52.89
N HIS A 8 0.12 -14.55 -52.79
CA HIS A 8 0.44 -15.18 -51.51
C HIS A 8 1.60 -14.49 -50.78
N GLN A 9 2.70 -14.21 -51.50
CA GLN A 9 3.88 -13.54 -50.95
C GLN A 9 3.56 -12.09 -50.52
N VAL A 10 2.81 -11.32 -51.33
CA VAL A 10 2.39 -9.96 -50.96
C VAL A 10 1.41 -9.96 -49.78
N ALA A 11 0.53 -10.96 -49.65
CA ALA A 11 -0.32 -11.12 -48.47
C ALA A 11 0.50 -11.36 -47.19
N VAL A 12 1.53 -12.21 -47.25
CA VAL A 12 2.45 -12.48 -46.12
C VAL A 12 3.19 -11.21 -45.67
N VAL A 13 3.77 -10.45 -46.62
CA VAL A 13 4.44 -9.17 -46.30
C VAL A 13 3.46 -8.15 -45.73
N SER A 14 2.21 -8.13 -46.24
CA SER A 14 1.16 -7.25 -45.74
C SER A 14 0.74 -7.55 -44.30
N ASP A 15 0.75 -8.83 -43.88
CA ASP A 15 0.31 -9.22 -42.55
C ASP A 15 1.36 -8.96 -41.45
N GLU A 16 2.64 -9.23 -41.72
CA GLU A 16 3.75 -8.79 -40.85
C GLU A 16 3.81 -7.25 -40.77
N SER A 17 3.52 -6.54 -41.89
CA SER A 17 3.40 -5.08 -41.89
C SER A 17 2.25 -4.55 -41.03
N VAL A 18 1.06 -5.17 -41.11
CA VAL A 18 -0.08 -4.85 -40.22
C VAL A 18 0.28 -5.12 -38.76
N THR A 19 1.01 -6.20 -38.49
CA THR A 19 1.48 -6.56 -37.14
C THR A 19 2.49 -5.55 -36.60
N PHE A 20 3.43 -5.07 -37.43
CA PHE A 20 4.34 -3.98 -37.09
C PHE A 20 3.59 -2.67 -36.79
N LEU A 21 2.66 -2.25 -37.67
CA LEU A 21 1.91 -1.00 -37.45
C LEU A 21 0.97 -1.08 -36.22
N LYS A 22 0.39 -2.25 -35.94
CA LYS A 22 -0.34 -2.52 -34.68
C LYS A 22 0.58 -2.34 -33.47
N ARG A 23 1.82 -2.87 -33.50
CA ARG A 23 2.81 -2.71 -32.42
C ARG A 23 3.25 -1.25 -32.24
N CYS A 24 3.49 -0.52 -33.32
CA CYS A 24 3.73 0.93 -33.26
C CYS A 24 2.58 1.64 -32.54
N ARG A 25 1.33 1.29 -32.88
CA ARG A 25 0.13 1.86 -32.24
C ARG A 25 0.02 1.51 -30.75
N SER A 26 0.28 0.26 -30.35
CA SER A 26 0.21 -0.15 -28.93
C SER A 26 1.33 0.44 -28.07
N HIS A 27 2.51 0.71 -28.65
CA HIS A 27 3.59 1.43 -27.95
C HIS A 27 3.46 2.96 -28.03
N HIS A 28 2.42 3.50 -28.69
CA HIS A 28 2.27 4.93 -28.98
C HIS A 28 3.52 5.54 -29.64
N ILE A 29 4.05 4.84 -30.65
CA ILE A 29 5.21 5.21 -31.46
C ILE A 29 4.77 5.35 -32.91
N PHE A 30 5.32 6.34 -33.62
CA PHE A 30 5.06 6.53 -35.03
C PHE A 30 6.25 6.05 -35.88
N PRO A 31 6.02 5.31 -36.98
CA PRO A 31 7.07 4.99 -37.94
C PRO A 31 7.72 6.24 -38.53
N ILE A 32 8.99 6.15 -38.93
CA ILE A 32 9.78 7.28 -39.44
C ILE A 32 9.08 8.02 -40.60
N PHE A 33 8.34 7.33 -41.48
CA PHE A 33 7.59 8.01 -42.56
C PHE A 33 6.47 8.92 -42.05
N ILE A 34 5.84 8.61 -40.90
CA ILE A 34 4.81 9.46 -40.26
C ILE A 34 5.47 10.58 -39.42
N GLU A 35 6.67 10.35 -38.89
CA GLU A 35 7.47 11.41 -38.25
C GLU A 35 7.92 12.46 -39.28
N ASN A 36 8.55 12.04 -40.38
CA ASN A 36 9.07 12.91 -41.44
C ASN A 36 7.95 13.68 -42.18
N LEU A 37 6.75 13.09 -42.32
CA LEU A 37 5.58 13.80 -42.88
C LEU A 37 5.16 15.03 -42.06
N LEU A 38 5.58 15.13 -40.80
CA LEU A 38 5.10 16.13 -39.84
C LEU A 38 6.23 16.79 -39.04
N SER A 39 7.49 16.59 -39.44
CA SER A 39 8.67 17.22 -38.80
C SER A 39 8.75 18.72 -39.04
N HIS A 40 8.21 19.20 -40.17
CA HIS A 40 8.32 20.59 -40.63
C HIS A 40 7.20 21.51 -40.12
N ILE A 41 6.26 21.01 -39.30
CA ILE A 41 5.20 21.86 -38.73
C ILE A 41 5.82 22.84 -37.73
N PRO A 42 5.61 24.17 -37.88
CA PRO A 42 6.19 25.18 -36.99
C PRO A 42 5.50 25.23 -35.61
N HIS A 43 6.06 26.03 -34.70
CA HIS A 43 5.52 26.30 -33.35
C HIS A 43 5.22 25.08 -32.46
N GLN A 44 5.96 23.97 -32.61
CA GLN A 44 5.79 22.75 -31.79
C GLN A 44 6.07 22.93 -30.28
N ASN A 45 6.46 24.13 -29.83
CA ASN A 45 6.53 24.49 -28.41
C ASN A 45 5.16 24.86 -27.81
N ASN A 46 4.13 25.11 -28.65
CA ASN A 46 2.75 25.38 -28.20
C ASN A 46 2.00 24.07 -27.94
N ASP A 47 1.47 23.87 -26.73
CA ASP A 47 0.78 22.64 -26.34
C ASP A 47 -0.49 22.33 -27.16
N GLY A 48 -1.19 23.33 -27.69
CA GLY A 48 -2.30 23.15 -28.62
C GLY A 48 -1.85 22.51 -29.93
N VAL A 49 -0.78 23.05 -30.53
CA VAL A 49 -0.15 22.51 -31.74
C VAL A 49 0.36 21.09 -31.52
N ARG A 50 1.03 20.83 -30.38
CA ARG A 50 1.51 19.48 -30.00
C ARG A 50 0.37 18.46 -29.91
N ILE A 51 -0.77 18.84 -29.35
CA ILE A 51 -1.96 17.97 -29.26
C ILE A 51 -2.56 17.73 -30.65
N ALA A 52 -2.64 18.75 -31.51
CA ALA A 52 -3.11 18.61 -32.88
C ALA A 52 -2.22 17.67 -33.72
N VAL A 53 -0.89 17.88 -33.70
CA VAL A 53 0.09 17.02 -34.38
C VAL A 53 0.04 15.58 -33.86
N ALA A 54 -0.12 15.38 -32.54
CA ALA A 54 -0.27 14.03 -31.97
C ALA A 54 -1.55 13.31 -32.41
N ARG A 55 -2.67 14.04 -32.59
CA ARG A 55 -3.92 13.51 -33.16
C ARG A 55 -3.72 13.14 -34.63
N LEU A 56 -3.09 14.00 -35.43
CA LEU A 56 -2.83 13.76 -36.85
C LEU A 56 -1.89 12.56 -37.07
N LYS A 57 -0.81 12.43 -36.29
CA LYS A 57 0.08 11.25 -36.29
C LYS A 57 -0.69 9.94 -36.02
N LEU A 58 -1.66 9.96 -35.09
CA LEU A 58 -2.51 8.81 -34.79
C LEU A 58 -3.52 8.50 -35.91
N ALA A 59 -4.09 9.53 -36.56
CA ALA A 59 -4.97 9.37 -37.71
C ALA A 59 -4.22 8.71 -38.89
N LEU A 60 -3.04 9.23 -39.25
CA LEU A 60 -2.18 8.67 -40.30
C LEU A 60 -1.77 7.22 -40.01
N LEU A 61 -1.48 6.88 -38.75
CA LEU A 61 -1.15 5.51 -38.36
C LEU A 61 -2.35 4.56 -38.50
N ASN A 62 -3.56 4.99 -38.13
CA ASN A 62 -4.77 4.20 -38.33
C ASN A 62 -5.12 4.05 -39.82
N ALA A 63 -4.97 5.10 -40.63
CA ALA A 63 -5.14 5.05 -42.08
C ALA A 63 -4.13 4.08 -42.73
N SER A 64 -2.87 4.09 -42.29
CA SER A 64 -1.84 3.14 -42.74
C SER A 64 -2.22 1.68 -42.45
N ILE A 65 -2.75 1.40 -41.25
CA ILE A 65 -3.26 0.07 -40.88
C ILE A 65 -4.45 -0.33 -41.76
N ALA A 66 -5.39 0.59 -42.02
CA ALA A 66 -6.56 0.33 -42.85
C ALA A 66 -6.19 0.06 -44.32
N THR A 67 -5.25 0.82 -44.88
CA THR A 67 -4.76 0.61 -46.26
C THR A 67 -4.01 -0.70 -46.40
N GLN A 68 -3.15 -1.09 -45.46
CA GLN A 68 -2.45 -2.38 -45.54
C GLN A 68 -3.39 -3.58 -45.28
N LYS A 69 -4.46 -3.41 -44.47
CA LYS A 69 -5.57 -4.37 -44.41
C LYS A 69 -6.29 -4.53 -45.75
N ARG A 70 -6.63 -3.42 -46.43
CA ARG A 70 -7.27 -3.46 -47.76
C ARG A 70 -6.39 -4.16 -48.80
N ARG A 71 -5.08 -3.85 -48.82
CA ARG A 71 -4.10 -4.55 -49.67
C ARG A 71 -4.07 -6.05 -49.40
N ARG A 72 -4.01 -6.47 -48.13
CA ARG A 72 -4.08 -7.90 -47.75
C ARG A 72 -5.37 -8.57 -48.23
N GLY A 73 -6.53 -7.91 -48.09
CA GLY A 73 -7.82 -8.42 -48.58
C GLY A 73 -7.85 -8.60 -50.10
N SER A 74 -7.38 -7.60 -50.86
CA SER A 74 -7.25 -7.69 -52.32
C SER A 74 -6.34 -8.86 -52.75
N CYS A 75 -5.23 -9.09 -52.05
CA CYS A 75 -4.37 -10.24 -52.30
C CYS A 75 -5.07 -11.57 -51.96
N ILE A 76 -5.82 -11.68 -50.87
CA ILE A 76 -6.58 -12.89 -50.53
C ILE A 76 -7.63 -13.21 -51.61
N ASN A 77 -8.34 -12.21 -52.12
CA ASN A 77 -9.29 -12.41 -53.23
C ASN A 77 -8.57 -12.86 -54.51
N GLY A 78 -7.35 -12.36 -54.76
CA GLY A 78 -6.48 -12.81 -55.84
C GLY A 78 -6.01 -14.27 -55.66
N ILE A 79 -5.63 -14.68 -54.45
CA ILE A 79 -5.29 -16.07 -54.10
C ILE A 79 -6.50 -16.98 -54.38
N ILE A 80 -7.71 -16.61 -53.97
CA ILE A 80 -8.92 -17.43 -54.18
C ILE A 80 -9.20 -17.59 -55.67
N LYS A 81 -9.27 -16.48 -56.45
CA LYS A 81 -9.52 -16.53 -57.90
C LYS A 81 -8.45 -17.27 -58.70
N THR A 82 -7.18 -17.17 -58.30
CA THR A 82 -6.09 -17.90 -58.96
C THR A 82 -5.89 -19.31 -58.45
N ARG A 83 -6.56 -19.70 -57.35
CA ARG A 83 -6.55 -21.06 -56.82
C ARG A 83 -7.47 -21.97 -57.62
N THR A 84 -8.75 -21.61 -57.77
CA THR A 84 -9.74 -22.46 -58.46
C THR A 84 -9.29 -22.76 -59.89
N HIS A 85 -8.91 -21.73 -60.64
CA HIS A 85 -8.38 -21.84 -62.01
C HIS A 85 -7.05 -22.63 -62.15
N LEU A 86 -6.37 -22.95 -61.05
CA LEU A 86 -5.18 -23.82 -61.05
C LEU A 86 -5.51 -25.23 -60.57
N GLU A 87 -6.45 -25.39 -59.64
CA GLU A 87 -6.97 -26.70 -59.21
C GLU A 87 -7.81 -27.37 -60.31
N GLU A 88 -8.43 -26.59 -61.19
CA GLU A 88 -9.14 -27.04 -62.41
C GLU A 88 -8.20 -27.43 -63.57
N ARG A 89 -6.92 -27.03 -63.54
CA ARG A 89 -6.02 -27.06 -64.72
C ARG A 89 -4.65 -27.70 -64.50
N LEU A 90 -4.33 -28.14 -63.29
CA LEU A 90 -3.07 -28.81 -62.98
C LEU A 90 -3.36 -30.19 -62.39
N GLU A 91 -2.53 -31.16 -62.74
CA GLU A 91 -2.53 -32.46 -62.08
C GLU A 91 -2.32 -32.28 -60.55
N PRO A 92 -3.05 -33.01 -59.68
CA PRO A 92 -2.93 -32.86 -58.23
C PRO A 92 -1.51 -33.00 -57.69
N SER A 93 -0.65 -33.82 -58.32
CA SER A 93 0.77 -33.98 -57.97
C SER A 93 1.56 -32.68 -58.18
N ILE A 94 1.41 -32.05 -59.36
CA ILE A 94 2.05 -30.80 -59.77
C ILE A 94 1.56 -29.64 -58.90
N TRP A 95 0.24 -29.57 -58.65
CA TRP A 95 -0.34 -28.53 -57.78
C TRP A 95 0.20 -28.63 -56.35
N LYS A 96 0.28 -29.83 -55.78
CA LYS A 96 0.85 -30.08 -54.45
C LYS A 96 2.32 -29.66 -54.38
N ALA A 97 3.15 -30.11 -55.32
CA ALA A 97 4.57 -29.77 -55.37
C ALA A 97 4.81 -28.25 -55.51
N PHE A 98 3.98 -27.55 -56.28
CA PHE A 98 4.00 -26.08 -56.36
C PHE A 98 3.58 -25.41 -55.05
N LEU A 99 2.52 -25.92 -54.40
CA LEU A 99 2.00 -25.36 -53.14
C LEU A 99 3.00 -25.51 -52.00
N ASP A 100 3.65 -26.66 -51.87
CA ASP A 100 4.68 -26.93 -50.86
C ASP A 100 5.88 -25.99 -51.04
N ARG A 101 6.38 -25.87 -52.28
CA ARG A 101 7.51 -24.97 -52.62
C ARG A 101 7.16 -23.50 -52.37
N ASN A 102 5.96 -23.05 -52.73
CA ASN A 102 5.50 -21.68 -52.46
C ASN A 102 5.30 -21.44 -50.95
N THR A 103 4.86 -22.44 -50.19
CA THR A 103 4.70 -22.37 -48.73
C THR A 103 6.05 -22.23 -48.02
N ALA A 104 7.06 -22.99 -48.44
CA ALA A 104 8.43 -22.84 -47.96
C ALA A 104 9.00 -21.42 -48.22
N VAL A 105 8.83 -20.90 -49.44
CA VAL A 105 9.23 -19.51 -49.80
C VAL A 105 8.50 -18.48 -48.93
N CYS A 106 7.18 -18.64 -48.73
CA CYS A 106 6.39 -17.77 -47.86
C CYS A 106 6.82 -17.84 -46.39
N ALA A 107 7.26 -18.99 -45.88
CA ALA A 107 7.79 -19.12 -44.52
C ALA A 107 9.12 -18.36 -44.34
N VAL A 108 10.04 -18.48 -45.31
CA VAL A 108 11.31 -17.74 -45.33
C VAL A 108 11.07 -16.23 -45.44
N LEU A 109 10.16 -15.80 -46.33
CA LEU A 109 9.78 -14.40 -46.50
C LEU A 109 9.16 -13.80 -45.23
N ARG A 110 8.26 -14.56 -44.57
CA ARG A 110 7.65 -14.19 -43.29
C ARG A 110 8.71 -13.97 -42.21
N LYS A 111 9.68 -14.88 -42.07
CA LYS A 111 10.81 -14.73 -41.13
C LYS A 111 11.65 -13.49 -41.45
N ARG A 112 12.04 -13.30 -42.72
CA ARG A 112 12.86 -12.17 -43.19
C ARG A 112 12.21 -10.81 -42.88
N GLU A 113 10.94 -10.61 -43.23
CA GLU A 113 10.25 -9.34 -42.97
C GLU A 113 9.94 -9.15 -41.48
N ARG A 114 9.57 -10.21 -40.74
CA ARG A 114 9.39 -10.13 -39.28
C ARG A 114 10.64 -9.61 -38.58
N ASP A 115 11.81 -10.12 -38.94
CA ASP A 115 13.07 -9.72 -38.30
C ASP A 115 13.58 -8.35 -38.79
N ARG A 116 13.32 -7.99 -40.06
CA ARG A 116 13.52 -6.63 -40.59
C ARG A 116 12.65 -5.60 -39.85
N LEU A 117 11.38 -5.91 -39.61
CA LEU A 117 10.43 -5.04 -38.92
C LEU A 117 10.69 -4.99 -37.41
N ARG A 118 11.16 -6.08 -36.78
CA ARG A 118 11.71 -6.07 -35.42
C ARG A 118 12.92 -5.12 -35.30
N LYS A 119 13.90 -5.22 -36.21
CA LYS A 119 15.08 -4.31 -36.24
C LYS A 119 14.69 -2.84 -36.49
N LYS A 120 13.66 -2.58 -37.30
CA LYS A 120 13.08 -1.21 -37.44
C LYS A 120 12.43 -0.74 -36.14
N LEU A 121 11.63 -1.59 -35.48
CA LEU A 121 10.94 -1.24 -34.23
C LEU A 121 11.94 -0.94 -33.09
N SER A 122 13.00 -1.74 -32.94
CA SER A 122 14.03 -1.49 -31.93
C SER A 122 14.82 -0.20 -32.19
N LYS A 123 15.14 0.12 -33.45
CA LYS A 123 15.79 1.40 -33.79
C LYS A 123 14.93 2.62 -33.45
N VAL A 124 13.60 2.55 -33.68
CA VAL A 124 12.70 3.66 -33.28
C VAL A 124 12.54 3.73 -31.75
N LEU A 125 12.50 2.59 -31.06
CA LEU A 125 12.46 2.53 -29.59
C LEU A 125 13.70 3.18 -28.94
N THR A 126 14.91 2.95 -29.48
CA THR A 126 16.13 3.60 -28.96
C THR A 126 16.14 5.10 -29.27
N THR A 127 15.72 5.55 -30.46
CA THR A 127 15.58 6.99 -30.77
C THR A 127 14.59 7.69 -29.82
N TYR A 128 13.45 7.07 -29.49
CA TYR A 128 12.48 7.57 -28.51
C TYR A 128 12.96 7.50 -27.04
N SER A 129 14.08 6.81 -26.77
CA SER A 129 14.59 6.62 -25.41
C SER A 129 15.46 7.77 -24.90
N THR A 130 16.03 8.60 -25.77
CA THR A 130 16.95 9.72 -25.44
C THR A 130 16.35 10.83 -24.57
N GLY A 131 15.01 10.98 -24.53
CA GLY A 131 14.35 11.99 -23.69
C GLY A 131 14.61 11.77 -22.19
N THR A 132 15.26 12.76 -21.57
CA THR A 132 15.92 12.78 -20.23
C THR A 132 15.04 12.51 -19.00
N SER A 133 13.75 12.22 -19.18
CA SER A 133 12.82 11.92 -18.07
C SER A 133 13.06 10.53 -17.48
N PHE A 134 13.32 10.46 -16.17
CA PHE A 134 13.35 9.23 -15.38
C PHE A 134 12.06 8.39 -15.46
N ILE A 135 10.93 9.01 -15.80
CA ILE A 135 9.62 8.37 -15.96
C ILE A 135 9.27 8.27 -17.46
N ASN A 136 8.90 7.09 -17.93
CA ASN A 136 8.24 6.90 -19.22
C ASN A 136 6.70 7.04 -19.07
N PRO A 137 6.09 8.12 -19.57
CA PRO A 137 4.64 8.33 -19.46
C PRO A 137 3.81 7.42 -20.39
N ARG A 138 4.45 6.77 -21.37
CA ARG A 138 3.81 5.82 -22.32
C ARG A 138 4.11 4.36 -21.96
N ALA A 139 4.56 4.09 -20.73
CA ALA A 139 4.80 2.74 -20.25
C ALA A 139 3.51 1.91 -20.20
N VAL A 140 3.51 0.79 -20.92
CA VAL A 140 2.52 -0.29 -20.85
C VAL A 140 3.20 -1.45 -20.13
N PRO A 141 2.64 -1.95 -19.01
CA PRO A 141 3.21 -3.12 -18.32
C PRO A 141 3.12 -4.39 -19.17
N GLN A 142 3.99 -5.36 -18.89
CA GLN A 142 3.84 -6.73 -19.39
C GLN A 142 2.59 -7.42 -18.81
N GLU A 143 2.16 -8.51 -19.45
CA GLU A 143 1.16 -9.41 -18.86
C GLU A 143 1.73 -10.11 -17.62
N ARG A 144 1.08 -9.86 -16.48
CA ARG A 144 1.58 -10.16 -15.13
C ARG A 144 0.48 -10.65 -14.18
N CYS A 145 -0.80 -10.34 -14.44
CA CYS A 145 -1.93 -10.89 -13.69
C CYS A 145 -2.24 -12.33 -14.08
N THR A 146 -2.79 -13.11 -13.14
CA THR A 146 -3.23 -14.49 -13.35
C THR A 146 -4.76 -14.53 -13.40
N VAL A 147 -5.33 -15.12 -14.45
CA VAL A 147 -6.77 -15.41 -14.57
C VAL A 147 -6.95 -16.90 -14.32
N LEU A 148 -7.92 -17.33 -13.50
CA LEU A 148 -8.20 -18.74 -13.22
C LEU A 148 -9.69 -19.05 -13.42
N GLY A 149 -10.00 -20.16 -14.08
CA GLY A 149 -11.36 -20.70 -14.18
C GLY A 149 -12.34 -19.89 -15.03
N THR A 150 -11.88 -18.99 -15.91
CA THR A 150 -12.78 -18.16 -16.73
C THR A 150 -12.11 -17.54 -17.97
N SER A 151 -12.86 -17.44 -19.06
CA SER A 151 -12.51 -16.70 -20.29
C SER A 151 -13.07 -15.27 -20.32
N MET A 152 -13.87 -14.85 -19.33
CA MET A 152 -14.62 -13.58 -19.32
C MET A 152 -13.76 -12.33 -19.02
N VAL A 153 -12.48 -12.49 -18.71
CA VAL A 153 -11.58 -11.39 -18.31
C VAL A 153 -10.87 -10.81 -19.54
N ASP A 154 -11.47 -9.77 -20.11
CA ASP A 154 -11.03 -9.16 -21.37
C ASP A 154 -9.76 -8.28 -21.29
N ASP A 155 -9.27 -7.85 -22.46
CA ASP A 155 -8.10 -6.99 -22.64
C ASP A 155 -8.18 -5.63 -21.93
N ASP A 156 -9.37 -5.08 -21.67
CA ASP A 156 -9.50 -3.85 -20.87
C ASP A 156 -9.23 -4.17 -19.38
N MET A 157 -9.81 -5.27 -18.88
CA MET A 157 -9.59 -5.74 -17.50
C MET A 157 -8.12 -6.10 -17.27
N LYS A 158 -7.53 -6.92 -18.15
CA LYS A 158 -6.12 -7.32 -18.10
C LYS A 158 -5.17 -6.12 -18.10
N ALA A 159 -5.40 -5.14 -18.99
CA ALA A 159 -4.56 -3.94 -19.06
C ALA A 159 -4.50 -3.14 -17.75
N LEU A 160 -5.60 -3.09 -16.99
CA LEU A 160 -5.60 -2.49 -15.65
C LEU A 160 -4.86 -3.36 -14.63
N LEU A 161 -5.16 -4.67 -14.56
CA LEU A 161 -4.57 -5.57 -13.56
C LEU A 161 -3.05 -5.66 -13.71
N ASN A 162 -2.54 -5.57 -14.94
CA ASN A 162 -1.09 -5.58 -15.23
C ASN A 162 -0.32 -4.36 -14.67
N LEU A 163 -0.99 -3.27 -14.27
CA LEU A 163 -0.38 -2.16 -13.53
C LEU A 163 0.06 -2.57 -12.10
N GLY A 164 -0.49 -3.67 -11.58
CA GLY A 164 -0.16 -4.27 -10.29
C GLY A 164 -0.84 -3.62 -9.07
N PRO A 165 -0.92 -4.32 -7.92
CA PRO A 165 -1.75 -3.90 -6.78
C PRO A 165 -1.35 -2.56 -6.15
N SER A 166 -0.08 -2.14 -6.27
CA SER A 166 0.44 -0.88 -5.71
C SER A 166 0.19 0.37 -6.56
N PHE A 167 -0.44 0.24 -7.74
CA PHE A 167 -0.76 1.38 -8.59
C PHE A 167 -1.85 2.25 -7.94
N SER A 168 -1.55 3.52 -7.71
CA SER A 168 -2.50 4.51 -7.21
C SER A 168 -3.17 5.24 -8.37
N VAL A 169 -4.50 5.31 -8.33
CA VAL A 169 -5.32 5.92 -9.40
C VAL A 169 -5.52 7.39 -9.09
N ALA A 170 -5.11 8.28 -10.00
CA ALA A 170 -5.33 9.70 -9.86
C ALA A 170 -6.84 10.03 -9.86
N VAL A 171 -7.26 10.93 -8.96
CA VAL A 171 -8.62 11.46 -8.87
C VAL A 171 -8.60 12.98 -9.01
N PRO A 172 -9.66 13.60 -9.56
CA PRO A 172 -9.81 15.05 -9.56
C PRO A 172 -9.96 15.55 -8.12
N ALA A 173 -9.54 16.79 -7.85
CA ALA A 173 -9.75 17.41 -6.55
C ALA A 173 -11.24 17.77 -6.38
N ASN A 174 -11.88 17.08 -5.45
CA ASN A 174 -13.31 17.16 -5.10
C ASN A 174 -13.48 17.63 -3.64
N ASP A 175 -14.71 17.65 -3.14
CA ASP A 175 -14.99 17.96 -1.73
C ASP A 175 -14.18 17.07 -0.78
N GLU A 176 -14.21 15.73 -0.95
CA GLU A 176 -13.43 14.77 -0.13
C GLU A 176 -11.92 15.11 -0.06
N THR A 177 -11.37 15.75 -1.10
CA THR A 177 -9.99 16.25 -1.10
C THR A 177 -9.82 17.41 -0.10
N PHE A 178 -10.75 18.37 -0.09
CA PHE A 178 -10.78 19.47 0.89
C PHE A 178 -11.02 18.93 2.31
N ASP A 179 -11.88 17.93 2.46
CA ASP A 179 -12.12 17.20 3.71
C ASP A 179 -10.82 16.58 4.25
N SER A 180 -10.05 15.89 3.39
CA SER A 180 -8.75 15.34 3.78
C SER A 180 -7.67 16.41 4.01
N VAL A 181 -7.78 17.62 3.45
CA VAL A 181 -6.86 18.75 3.73
C VAL A 181 -7.13 19.33 5.10
N LEU A 182 -8.37 19.75 5.37
CA LEU A 182 -8.79 20.31 6.65
C LEU A 182 -8.59 19.31 7.80
N CYS A 183 -8.98 18.04 7.61
CA CYS A 183 -8.69 16.99 8.57
C CYS A 183 -7.18 16.81 8.80
N GLY A 184 -6.34 16.91 7.76
CA GLY A 184 -4.88 16.92 7.90
C GLY A 184 -4.36 18.06 8.78
N ILE A 185 -4.90 19.27 8.60
CA ILE A 185 -4.52 20.50 9.31
C ILE A 185 -5.00 20.47 10.77
N HIS A 186 -6.29 20.21 11.03
CA HIS A 186 -6.81 20.17 12.41
C HIS A 186 -6.18 19.02 13.23
N ARG A 187 -5.80 17.89 12.61
CA ARG A 187 -4.99 16.83 13.28
C ARG A 187 -3.59 17.28 13.65
N PHE A 188 -2.95 18.09 12.80
CA PHE A 188 -1.65 18.68 13.08
C PHE A 188 -1.77 19.70 14.22
N ALA A 189 -2.76 20.60 14.15
CA ALA A 189 -3.07 21.57 15.20
C ALA A 189 -3.34 20.91 16.56
N TYR A 190 -4.18 19.86 16.60
CA TYR A 190 -4.43 19.06 17.81
C TYR A 190 -3.15 18.48 18.40
N GLN A 191 -2.26 17.90 17.59
CA GLN A 191 -0.98 17.35 18.04
C GLN A 191 -0.01 18.43 18.51
N LEU A 192 0.01 19.59 17.84
CA LEU A 192 0.85 20.73 18.18
C LEU A 192 0.42 21.35 19.52
N ARG A 193 -0.87 21.68 19.69
CA ARG A 193 -1.43 22.16 20.97
C ARG A 193 -1.12 21.18 22.11
N TRP A 194 -1.32 19.86 21.91
CA TRP A 194 -0.99 18.85 22.92
C TRP A 194 0.51 18.72 23.25
N ARG A 195 1.41 18.98 22.29
CA ARG A 195 2.86 19.01 22.57
C ARG A 195 3.21 20.22 23.43
N THR A 196 2.72 21.40 23.09
CA THR A 196 3.01 22.64 23.81
C THR A 196 2.49 22.59 25.25
N HIS A 197 1.25 22.11 25.47
CA HIS A 197 0.67 21.95 26.81
C HIS A 197 1.34 20.89 27.72
N ARG A 198 2.21 20.01 27.18
CA ARG A 198 2.84 18.90 27.94
C ARG A 198 4.34 19.08 28.19
N GLY A 199 4.97 19.99 27.47
CA GLY A 199 6.43 20.12 27.47
C GLY A 199 7.17 18.86 26.96
N PRO A 200 8.51 18.84 27.05
CA PRO A 200 9.34 17.70 26.66
C PRO A 200 9.47 16.67 27.79
N THR A 201 8.46 15.82 27.99
CA THR A 201 8.52 14.74 28.99
C THR A 201 9.35 13.54 28.51
N VAL A 202 10.24 13.02 29.37
CA VAL A 202 10.73 11.64 29.25
C VAL A 202 9.63 10.71 29.74
N LEU A 203 9.17 9.80 28.88
CA LEU A 203 8.17 8.80 29.26
C LEU A 203 8.86 7.59 29.90
N ASP A 204 8.24 7.02 30.94
CA ASP A 204 8.61 5.71 31.46
C ASP A 204 8.35 4.59 30.42
N GLN A 205 8.78 3.35 30.71
CA GLN A 205 8.64 2.23 29.78
C GLN A 205 7.16 1.89 29.46
N THR A 206 6.29 1.93 30.47
CA THR A 206 4.85 1.68 30.31
C THR A 206 4.20 2.81 29.50
N SER A 207 4.45 4.07 29.83
CA SER A 207 3.96 5.22 29.04
C SER A 207 4.47 5.21 27.60
N THR A 208 5.71 4.77 27.38
CA THR A 208 6.30 4.60 26.04
C THR A 208 5.58 3.50 25.26
N LEU A 209 5.36 2.32 25.87
CA LEU A 209 4.57 1.24 25.27
C LEU A 209 3.14 1.71 24.94
N LEU A 210 2.48 2.37 25.90
CA LEU A 210 1.11 2.86 25.78
C LEU A 210 0.96 4.02 24.78
N ALA A 211 2.03 4.74 24.46
CA ALA A 211 2.12 5.71 23.37
C ALA A 211 2.37 5.05 22.00
N SER A 212 3.01 3.86 21.97
CA SER A 212 3.24 3.08 20.75
C SER A 212 2.06 2.23 20.27
N LEU A 213 1.03 2.05 21.12
CA LEU A 213 -0.21 1.33 20.80
C LEU A 213 -0.85 1.85 19.49
N PRO A 214 -1.06 0.99 18.48
CA PRO A 214 -1.61 1.39 17.19
C PRO A 214 -3.12 1.68 17.24
N PHE A 215 -3.82 1.16 18.25
CA PHE A 215 -5.27 1.23 18.37
C PHE A 215 -5.74 2.61 18.86
N PRO A 216 -6.79 3.20 18.26
CA PRO A 216 -7.33 4.48 18.70
C PRO A 216 -7.87 4.43 20.14
N LYS A 217 -7.70 5.54 20.87
CA LYS A 217 -8.33 5.74 22.18
C LYS A 217 -9.84 5.92 21.98
N SER A 218 -10.66 5.35 22.87
CA SER A 218 -12.13 5.46 22.82
C SER A 218 -12.67 6.88 23.02
N ARG A 219 -11.93 7.73 23.75
CA ARG A 219 -12.24 9.16 23.96
C ARG A 219 -11.01 10.00 23.61
N ILE A 220 -11.26 11.23 23.15
CA ILE A 220 -10.25 12.27 22.93
C ILE A 220 -10.54 13.46 23.84
N SER A 221 -9.50 14.19 24.22
CA SER A 221 -9.60 15.44 25.00
C SER A 221 -9.09 16.57 24.12
N VAL A 222 -9.93 17.58 23.87
CA VAL A 222 -9.55 18.76 23.08
C VAL A 222 -8.61 19.63 23.93
N PRO A 223 -7.38 19.95 23.46
CA PRO A 223 -6.50 20.85 24.17
C PRO A 223 -7.00 22.30 24.04
N LYS A 224 -6.79 23.13 25.07
CA LYS A 224 -7.10 24.57 24.97
C LYS A 224 -6.34 25.20 23.78
N PRO A 225 -6.93 26.14 23.02
CA PRO A 225 -6.21 26.94 22.03
C PRO A 225 -5.00 27.65 22.64
N ILE A 226 -4.00 27.96 21.82
CA ILE A 226 -2.76 28.64 22.24
C ILE A 226 -2.56 29.85 21.32
N PRO A 227 -2.85 31.09 21.77
CA PRO A 227 -2.96 32.27 20.89
C PRO A 227 -1.78 32.48 19.92
N SER A 228 -0.55 32.31 20.39
CA SER A 228 0.68 32.43 19.59
C SER A 228 0.84 31.40 18.46
N LEU A 229 0.01 30.34 18.45
CA LEU A 229 -0.02 29.31 17.41
C LEU A 229 -1.25 29.40 16.51
N GLU A 230 -2.38 29.91 17.02
CA GLU A 230 -3.64 29.89 16.26
C GLU A 230 -3.59 30.75 15.00
N LEU A 231 -2.95 31.93 15.05
CA LEU A 231 -2.75 32.78 13.87
C LEU A 231 -1.97 32.03 12.77
N SER A 232 -0.84 31.41 13.14
CA SER A 232 0.00 30.64 12.22
C SER A 232 -0.69 29.39 11.66
N ILE A 233 -1.56 28.75 12.45
CA ILE A 233 -2.39 27.61 12.01
C ILE A 233 -3.46 28.09 11.02
N ALA A 234 -4.16 29.19 11.31
CA ALA A 234 -5.18 29.75 10.44
C ALA A 234 -4.61 30.26 9.11
N THR A 235 -3.46 30.95 9.13
CA THR A 235 -2.75 31.36 7.90
C THR A 235 -2.34 30.15 7.05
N LEU A 236 -1.79 29.11 7.68
CA LEU A 236 -1.45 27.86 7.00
C LEU A 236 -2.69 27.18 6.38
N GLU A 237 -3.83 27.20 7.08
CA GLU A 237 -5.09 26.65 6.58
C GLU A 237 -5.60 27.39 5.34
N VAL A 238 -5.67 28.73 5.40
CA VAL A 238 -6.10 29.57 4.28
C VAL A 238 -5.21 29.38 3.05
N ASP A 239 -3.88 29.39 3.23
CA ASP A 239 -2.94 29.21 2.12
C ASP A 239 -3.01 27.82 1.49
N LEU A 240 -3.10 26.76 2.30
CA LEU A 240 -3.28 25.40 1.79
C LEU A 240 -4.62 25.26 1.06
N MET A 241 -5.72 25.74 1.64
CA MET A 241 -7.04 25.68 1.00
C MET A 241 -7.08 26.51 -0.29
N ARG A 242 -6.36 27.64 -0.38
CA ARG A 242 -6.20 28.41 -1.63
C ARG A 242 -5.49 27.58 -2.71
N ILE A 243 -4.43 26.84 -2.35
CA ILE A 243 -3.72 25.94 -3.28
C ILE A 243 -4.62 24.81 -3.78
N TYR A 244 -5.34 24.12 -2.88
CA TYR A 244 -6.21 23.00 -3.29
C TYR A 244 -7.44 23.47 -4.08
N LYS A 245 -8.05 24.61 -3.74
CA LYS A 245 -9.13 25.23 -4.54
C LYS A 245 -8.65 25.72 -5.91
N LYS A 246 -7.38 26.11 -6.07
CA LYS A 246 -6.78 26.38 -7.39
C LYS A 246 -6.54 25.09 -8.18
N ALA A 247 -6.23 23.98 -7.50
CA ALA A 247 -6.03 22.68 -8.13
C ALA A 247 -7.33 22.06 -8.66
N SER A 248 -8.48 22.22 -7.99
CA SER A 248 -9.78 21.72 -8.50
C SER A 248 -10.27 22.45 -9.74
N LYS A 249 -9.96 23.75 -9.88
CA LYS A 249 -10.23 24.54 -11.10
C LYS A 249 -9.28 24.22 -12.27
N SER A 250 -8.25 23.38 -12.06
CA SER A 250 -7.28 23.01 -13.10
C SER A 250 -7.75 21.77 -13.87
N ARG A 251 -7.48 21.69 -15.19
CA ARG A 251 -7.85 20.52 -16.02
C ARG A 251 -7.23 19.24 -15.47
N PHE A 252 -8.07 18.34 -14.95
CA PHE A 252 -7.65 17.03 -14.47
C PHE A 252 -7.02 16.19 -15.60
N ALA A 253 -5.93 15.50 -15.26
CA ALA A 253 -5.28 14.53 -16.13
C ALA A 253 -5.25 13.17 -15.42
N SER A 254 -5.97 12.19 -15.96
CA SER A 254 -5.89 10.82 -15.46
C SER A 254 -4.51 10.22 -15.73
N ASN A 255 -4.04 9.37 -14.82
CA ASN A 255 -2.83 8.58 -15.03
C ASN A 255 -3.12 7.19 -15.64
N LEU A 256 -4.39 6.86 -15.87
CA LEU A 256 -4.83 5.66 -16.60
C LEU A 256 -5.00 5.95 -18.10
N THR A 257 -4.80 4.93 -18.94
CA THR A 257 -5.20 4.98 -20.36
C THR A 257 -6.72 4.79 -20.51
N SER A 258 -7.27 5.13 -21.68
CA SER A 258 -8.68 4.88 -21.99
C SER A 258 -9.07 3.39 -21.93
N GLN A 259 -8.11 2.48 -22.16
CA GLN A 259 -8.29 1.03 -22.04
C GLN A 259 -8.39 0.61 -20.56
N GLU A 260 -7.38 0.98 -19.77
CA GLU A 260 -7.34 0.75 -18.32
C GLU A 260 -8.57 1.36 -17.61
N LEU A 261 -9.03 2.54 -18.02
CA LEU A 261 -10.21 3.19 -17.45
C LEU A 261 -11.52 2.43 -17.74
N ARG A 262 -11.65 1.79 -18.92
CA ARG A 262 -12.75 0.84 -19.17
C ARG A 262 -12.61 -0.40 -18.29
N GLY A 263 -11.39 -0.94 -18.16
CA GLY A 263 -11.09 -2.07 -17.28
C GLY A 263 -11.51 -1.80 -15.83
N LEU A 264 -11.23 -0.60 -15.32
CA LEU A 264 -11.62 -0.18 -13.97
C LEU A 264 -13.14 -0.07 -13.79
N LYS A 265 -13.89 0.36 -14.82
CA LYS A 265 -15.36 0.34 -14.79
C LYS A 265 -15.89 -1.10 -14.81
N LYS A 266 -15.40 -1.93 -15.73
CA LYS A 266 -15.76 -3.35 -15.89
C LYS A 266 -15.52 -4.16 -14.61
N LEU A 267 -14.31 -4.08 -14.04
CA LEU A 267 -13.93 -4.78 -12.81
C LEU A 267 -14.71 -4.27 -11.58
N LYS A 268 -15.10 -2.99 -11.53
CA LYS A 268 -15.99 -2.47 -10.47
C LYS A 268 -17.42 -3.03 -10.59
N ALA A 269 -17.95 -3.17 -11.81
CA ALA A 269 -19.27 -3.77 -12.04
C ALA A 269 -19.26 -5.28 -11.71
N ALA A 270 -18.25 -6.01 -12.20
CA ALA A 270 -18.11 -7.46 -12.02
C ALA A 270 -17.70 -7.90 -10.59
N ARG A 271 -17.73 -7.00 -9.60
CA ARG A 271 -17.45 -7.29 -8.16
C ARG A 271 -18.38 -8.32 -7.53
N ARG A 272 -19.53 -8.63 -8.13
CA ARG A 272 -20.44 -9.71 -7.70
C ARG A 272 -20.19 -11.05 -8.41
N THR A 273 -19.37 -11.05 -9.48
CA THR A 273 -19.10 -12.22 -10.33
C THR A 273 -17.70 -12.78 -10.08
N PHE A 274 -16.71 -11.90 -9.95
CA PHE A 274 -15.32 -12.29 -9.74
C PHE A 274 -14.81 -11.99 -8.34
N ARG A 275 -13.91 -12.86 -7.89
CA ARG A 275 -12.95 -12.63 -6.82
C ARG A 275 -11.71 -12.00 -7.44
N VAL A 276 -11.29 -10.83 -6.93
CA VAL A 276 -9.95 -10.28 -7.19
C VAL A 276 -9.16 -10.32 -5.89
N THR A 277 -7.98 -10.93 -5.92
CA THR A 277 -7.05 -11.08 -4.79
C THR A 277 -5.61 -10.85 -5.25
N VAL A 278 -4.64 -10.99 -4.34
CA VAL A 278 -3.20 -10.94 -4.65
C VAL A 278 -2.60 -12.34 -4.49
N GLY A 279 -1.68 -12.73 -5.36
CA GLY A 279 -1.00 -14.04 -5.30
C GLY A 279 0.01 -14.14 -4.15
N ASP A 280 0.22 -15.36 -3.65
CA ASP A 280 0.97 -15.66 -2.40
C ASP A 280 2.40 -15.11 -2.40
N LYS A 281 3.17 -15.39 -3.45
CA LYS A 281 4.62 -15.06 -3.54
C LYS A 281 4.98 -14.22 -4.77
N ASP A 282 4.03 -13.96 -5.68
CA ASP A 282 4.31 -13.27 -6.95
C ASP A 282 4.05 -11.74 -6.91
N GLY A 283 3.22 -11.28 -5.98
CA GLY A 283 2.81 -9.87 -5.82
C GLY A 283 1.83 -9.36 -6.88
N ALA A 284 1.27 -10.25 -7.71
CA ALA A 284 0.36 -9.92 -8.81
C ALA A 284 -1.11 -10.03 -8.41
N PHE A 285 -2.00 -9.48 -9.24
CA PHE A 285 -3.43 -9.76 -9.11
C PHE A 285 -3.75 -11.17 -9.63
N VAL A 286 -4.57 -11.88 -8.86
CA VAL A 286 -5.25 -13.12 -9.30
C VAL A 286 -6.74 -12.83 -9.37
N ILE A 287 -7.39 -13.22 -10.47
CA ILE A 287 -8.82 -13.06 -10.71
C ILE A 287 -9.47 -14.39 -11.10
N MET A 288 -10.62 -14.70 -10.51
CA MET A 288 -11.37 -15.94 -10.76
C MET A 288 -12.88 -15.76 -10.47
N PRO A 289 -13.77 -16.65 -10.92
CA PRO A 289 -15.16 -16.69 -10.46
C PRO A 289 -15.25 -16.82 -8.94
N GLN A 290 -16.24 -16.17 -8.32
CA GLN A 290 -16.44 -16.27 -6.86
C GLN A 290 -16.71 -17.70 -6.41
N ASP A 291 -17.40 -18.49 -7.22
CA ASP A 291 -17.76 -19.86 -6.87
C ASP A 291 -16.57 -20.83 -6.92
N LEU A 292 -15.51 -20.50 -7.66
CA LEU A 292 -14.22 -21.20 -7.59
C LEU A 292 -13.49 -20.89 -6.27
N ASP A 293 -13.42 -19.62 -5.86
CA ASP A 293 -12.82 -19.21 -4.57
C ASP A 293 -13.59 -19.79 -3.37
N LYS A 294 -14.94 -19.89 -3.46
CA LYS A 294 -15.79 -20.61 -2.50
C LYS A 294 -15.49 -22.10 -2.49
N ALA A 295 -15.46 -22.77 -3.65
CA ALA A 295 -15.21 -24.22 -3.71
C ALA A 295 -13.83 -24.59 -3.15
N LEU A 296 -12.78 -23.86 -3.52
CA LEU A 296 -11.42 -24.05 -3.01
C LEU A 296 -11.34 -23.81 -1.49
N THR A 297 -12.06 -22.80 -0.99
CA THR A 297 -12.07 -22.50 0.44
C THR A 297 -12.89 -23.50 1.24
N ASN A 298 -14.07 -23.93 0.75
CA ASN A 298 -14.87 -24.96 1.39
C ASN A 298 -14.11 -26.29 1.47
N ALA A 299 -13.38 -26.68 0.42
CA ALA A 299 -12.52 -27.87 0.42
C ALA A 299 -11.40 -27.77 1.48
N ALA A 300 -10.85 -26.58 1.72
CA ALA A 300 -9.85 -26.35 2.76
C ALA A 300 -10.45 -26.24 4.19
N LEU A 301 -11.74 -25.93 4.31
CA LEU A 301 -12.47 -25.87 5.59
C LEU A 301 -13.12 -27.21 5.97
N ALA A 302 -13.15 -28.19 5.06
CA ALA A 302 -13.59 -29.56 5.29
C ALA A 302 -12.51 -30.47 5.92
N ASP A 303 -11.34 -29.93 6.25
CA ASP A 303 -10.34 -30.65 7.04
C ASP A 303 -10.73 -30.63 8.53
N ASP A 304 -11.50 -31.63 8.94
CA ASP A 304 -11.96 -31.82 10.33
C ASP A 304 -10.81 -32.05 11.33
N SER A 305 -9.56 -32.26 10.88
CA SER A 305 -8.39 -32.31 11.76
C SER A 305 -7.83 -30.92 12.10
N ILE A 306 -8.28 -29.87 11.39
CA ILE A 306 -7.87 -28.47 11.59
C ILE A 306 -9.07 -27.62 12.00
N TYR A 307 -10.24 -27.81 11.39
CA TYR A 307 -11.41 -26.94 11.50
C TYR A 307 -12.65 -27.65 12.03
N GLU A 308 -13.61 -26.87 12.52
CA GLU A 308 -14.98 -27.32 12.86
C GLU A 308 -15.98 -26.20 12.56
N THR A 309 -17.24 -26.54 12.34
CA THR A 309 -18.34 -25.56 12.32
C THR A 309 -18.58 -25.01 13.74
N SER A 310 -18.96 -23.74 13.85
CA SER A 310 -19.19 -23.09 15.14
C SER A 310 -20.36 -22.10 15.08
N SER A 311 -20.68 -21.48 16.23
CA SER A 311 -21.83 -20.58 16.36
C SER A 311 -21.43 -19.17 16.82
N TYR A 312 -22.31 -18.19 16.57
CA TYR A 312 -22.11 -16.83 17.09
C TYR A 312 -22.19 -16.78 18.62
N ARG A 313 -22.95 -17.69 19.26
CA ARG A 313 -22.96 -17.88 20.72
C ARG A 313 -21.58 -18.32 21.23
N ASN A 314 -20.93 -19.26 20.55
CA ASN A 314 -19.59 -19.74 20.89
C ASN A 314 -18.55 -18.62 20.71
N PHE A 315 -18.66 -17.82 19.64
CA PHE A 315 -17.83 -16.63 19.44
C PHE A 315 -17.93 -15.64 20.62
N LEU A 316 -19.16 -15.31 21.05
CA LEU A 316 -19.38 -14.43 22.20
C LEU A 316 -18.83 -15.03 23.51
N GLN A 317 -19.02 -16.33 23.75
CA GLN A 317 -18.50 -17.01 24.94
C GLN A 317 -16.96 -16.99 24.98
N LYS A 318 -16.28 -17.38 23.88
CA LYS A 318 -14.81 -17.33 23.80
C LYS A 318 -14.29 -15.89 23.91
N HIS A 319 -15.01 -14.90 23.39
CA HIS A 319 -14.69 -13.48 23.57
C HIS A 319 -14.81 -13.03 25.04
N GLN A 320 -15.86 -13.44 25.76
CA GLN A 320 -16.06 -13.13 27.18
C GLN A 320 -14.97 -13.76 28.06
N ILE A 321 -14.57 -15.01 27.78
CA ILE A 321 -13.45 -15.68 28.47
C ILE A 321 -12.16 -14.87 28.26
N LEU A 322 -11.85 -14.49 27.01
CA LEU A 322 -10.68 -13.66 26.71
C LEU A 322 -10.72 -12.28 27.39
N GLU A 323 -11.87 -11.59 27.36
CA GLU A 323 -12.00 -10.29 28.01
C GLU A 323 -11.86 -10.40 29.54
N THR A 324 -12.28 -11.52 30.12
CA THR A 324 -12.14 -11.82 31.56
C THR A 324 -10.68 -12.10 31.93
N ALA A 325 -9.96 -12.93 31.16
CA ALA A 325 -8.53 -13.16 31.32
C ALA A 325 -7.73 -11.84 31.22
N VAL A 326 -8.00 -11.03 30.19
CA VAL A 326 -7.39 -9.71 29.99
C VAL A 326 -7.69 -8.75 31.14
N LYS A 327 -8.92 -8.73 31.67
CA LYS A 327 -9.27 -7.93 32.86
C LYS A 327 -8.56 -8.42 34.10
N CYS A 328 -8.51 -9.73 34.34
CA CYS A 328 -7.89 -10.33 35.52
C CYS A 328 -6.39 -10.02 35.58
N VAL A 329 -5.66 -10.35 34.51
CA VAL A 329 -4.20 -10.18 34.47
C VAL A 329 -3.79 -8.71 34.43
N LEU A 330 -4.35 -7.91 33.51
CA LEU A 330 -3.85 -6.53 33.34
C LEU A 330 -4.19 -5.60 34.51
N ARG A 331 -5.25 -5.88 35.29
CA ARG A 331 -5.58 -5.13 36.51
C ARG A 331 -4.54 -5.30 37.63
N LYS A 332 -3.73 -6.36 37.62
CA LYS A 332 -2.62 -6.55 38.58
C LYS A 332 -1.52 -5.48 38.45
N ARG A 333 -1.47 -4.77 37.31
CA ARG A 333 -0.41 -3.78 37.00
C ARG A 333 -0.92 -2.44 36.50
N TRP A 334 -2.10 -2.35 35.88
CA TRP A 334 -2.60 -1.13 35.24
C TRP A 334 -4.03 -0.76 35.63
N ASP A 335 -4.30 0.55 35.60
CA ASP A 335 -5.60 1.11 35.94
C ASP A 335 -6.71 0.69 34.94
N ALA A 336 -7.96 0.71 35.39
CA ALA A 336 -9.11 0.28 34.57
C ALA A 336 -9.21 1.03 33.22
N LYS A 337 -8.78 2.29 33.18
CA LYS A 337 -8.73 3.13 31.96
C LYS A 337 -7.70 2.60 30.96
N THR A 338 -6.52 2.17 31.43
CA THR A 338 -5.49 1.54 30.60
C THR A 338 -5.91 0.13 30.16
N VAL A 339 -6.46 -0.69 31.05
CA VAL A 339 -6.99 -2.02 30.72
C VAL A 339 -8.09 -1.95 29.65
N SER A 340 -8.97 -0.94 29.71
CA SER A 340 -10.02 -0.70 28.69
C SER A 340 -9.47 -0.43 27.27
N ARG A 341 -8.17 -0.15 27.12
CA ARG A 341 -7.54 0.00 25.80
C ARG A 341 -7.28 -1.34 25.11
N PHE A 342 -7.19 -2.43 25.87
CA PHE A 342 -6.95 -3.79 25.38
C PHE A 342 -8.25 -4.59 25.21
N CYS A 343 -9.31 -4.22 25.93
CA CYS A 343 -10.66 -4.75 25.73
C CYS A 343 -11.28 -4.24 24.40
N THR A 344 -12.17 -5.03 23.79
CA THR A 344 -12.92 -4.65 22.58
C THR A 344 -14.39 -5.01 22.73
N TYR A 345 -15.20 -4.12 23.32
CA TYR A 345 -16.61 -4.34 23.70
C TYR A 345 -17.59 -4.68 22.55
N HIS A 346 -17.18 -4.44 21.31
CA HIS A 346 -17.86 -4.93 20.12
C HIS A 346 -16.77 -5.44 19.18
N PRO A 347 -16.30 -6.69 19.30
CA PRO A 347 -15.29 -7.22 18.39
C PRO A 347 -15.86 -7.32 16.97
N GLU A 348 -15.01 -7.34 15.96
CA GLU A 348 -15.40 -7.94 14.68
C GLU A 348 -15.17 -9.45 14.74
N VAL A 349 -16.02 -10.24 14.07
CA VAL A 349 -15.70 -11.65 13.81
C VAL A 349 -14.53 -11.68 12.83
N PRO A 350 -13.41 -12.39 13.12
CA PRO A 350 -12.33 -12.63 12.16
C PRO A 350 -12.85 -13.26 10.86
N THR A 351 -12.23 -12.95 9.73
CA THR A 351 -12.66 -13.48 8.41
C THR A 351 -11.58 -14.34 7.80
N TYR A 352 -11.95 -15.54 7.35
CA TYR A 352 -11.08 -16.38 6.53
C TYR A 352 -11.07 -15.89 5.08
N TYR A 353 -9.89 -15.86 4.47
CA TYR A 353 -9.76 -15.82 3.01
C TYR A 353 -8.52 -16.60 2.53
N SER A 354 -8.60 -17.11 1.31
CA SER A 354 -7.48 -17.77 0.64
C SER A 354 -6.57 -16.77 -0.09
N LEU A 355 -5.25 -16.97 -0.02
CA LEU A 355 -4.28 -16.50 -1.01
C LEU A 355 -3.92 -17.65 -1.96
N ILE A 356 -3.78 -17.37 -3.26
CA ILE A 356 -3.50 -18.42 -4.25
C ILE A 356 -1.99 -18.61 -4.39
N LYS A 357 -1.51 -19.85 -4.22
CA LYS A 357 -0.11 -20.23 -4.42
C LYS A 357 0.18 -20.40 -5.91
N THR A 358 0.12 -19.30 -6.67
CA THR A 358 0.40 -19.23 -8.12
C THR A 358 1.76 -19.81 -8.51
N HIS A 359 2.72 -19.84 -7.59
CA HIS A 359 4.04 -20.44 -7.74
C HIS A 359 4.06 -21.99 -7.61
N LYS A 360 2.92 -22.62 -7.31
CA LYS A 360 2.72 -24.08 -7.32
C LYS A 360 1.75 -24.53 -8.43
N LEU A 361 1.44 -23.64 -9.38
CA LEU A 361 0.79 -24.01 -10.64
C LEU A 361 1.85 -24.49 -11.63
N GLU A 362 1.50 -25.47 -12.46
CA GLU A 362 2.35 -25.95 -13.55
C GLU A 362 2.52 -24.87 -14.63
N GLN A 363 3.62 -24.92 -15.38
CA GLN A 363 4.02 -23.82 -16.26
C GLN A 363 3.16 -23.71 -17.53
N ASP A 364 2.60 -24.82 -18.00
CA ASP A 364 1.84 -24.94 -19.25
C ASP A 364 0.36 -25.34 -19.05
N VAL A 365 -0.14 -25.32 -17.80
CA VAL A 365 -1.55 -25.64 -17.50
C VAL A 365 -2.50 -24.60 -18.10
N ASP A 366 -3.58 -25.07 -18.73
CA ASP A 366 -4.68 -24.19 -19.15
C ASP A 366 -5.40 -23.62 -17.93
N THR A 367 -5.01 -22.39 -17.58
CA THR A 367 -5.61 -21.62 -16.49
C THR A 367 -7.10 -21.32 -16.66
N ILE A 368 -7.70 -21.50 -17.85
CA ILE A 368 -9.14 -21.31 -18.07
C ILE A 368 -9.92 -22.56 -17.61
N ASN A 369 -9.46 -23.76 -17.99
CA ASN A 369 -10.10 -25.04 -17.67
C ASN A 369 -9.37 -25.82 -16.55
N ILE A 370 -8.67 -25.09 -15.68
CA ILE A 370 -7.85 -25.63 -14.60
C ILE A 370 -8.65 -26.43 -13.56
N ASP A 371 -8.19 -27.65 -13.24
CA ASP A 371 -8.80 -28.44 -12.17
C ASP A 371 -8.54 -27.85 -10.78
N ARG A 372 -9.54 -27.98 -9.90
CA ARG A 372 -9.55 -27.44 -8.53
C ARG A 372 -8.46 -28.04 -7.66
N SER A 373 -8.13 -29.33 -7.81
CA SER A 373 -7.14 -30.02 -6.96
C SER A 373 -5.72 -29.47 -7.18
N SER A 374 -5.41 -28.96 -8.37
CA SER A 374 -4.13 -28.33 -8.69
C SER A 374 -3.92 -26.99 -7.94
N ILE A 375 -5.00 -26.25 -7.66
CA ILE A 375 -4.93 -24.89 -7.11
C ILE A 375 -4.69 -24.94 -5.59
N LYS A 376 -3.42 -24.90 -5.18
CA LYS A 376 -3.07 -24.82 -3.75
C LYS A 376 -3.26 -23.39 -3.20
N THR A 377 -3.76 -23.28 -1.98
CA THR A 377 -4.04 -22.00 -1.29
C THR A 377 -3.17 -21.82 -0.03
N ARG A 378 -3.14 -20.59 0.51
CA ARG A 378 -2.74 -20.30 1.91
C ARG A 378 -3.96 -19.79 2.68
N PRO A 379 -4.35 -20.41 3.81
CA PRO A 379 -5.46 -19.95 4.65
C PRO A 379 -5.05 -18.72 5.47
N ILE A 380 -5.82 -17.62 5.40
CA ILE A 380 -5.58 -16.43 6.23
C ILE A 380 -6.84 -16.09 7.02
N ILE A 381 -6.80 -16.31 8.34
CA ILE A 381 -7.84 -15.85 9.29
C ILE A 381 -7.47 -14.45 9.77
N SER A 382 -8.16 -13.43 9.26
CA SER A 382 -7.85 -12.03 9.55
C SER A 382 -8.50 -11.57 10.86
N SER A 383 -7.73 -11.62 11.95
CA SER A 383 -8.15 -11.18 13.29
C SER A 383 -8.09 -9.66 13.51
N CYS A 384 -7.93 -8.85 12.46
CA CYS A 384 -7.86 -7.38 12.57
C CYS A 384 -9.20 -6.81 13.09
N GLY A 385 -9.15 -6.05 14.19
CA GLY A 385 -10.36 -5.56 14.88
C GLY A 385 -11.13 -6.64 15.66
N GLY A 386 -10.66 -7.89 15.66
CA GLY A 386 -11.24 -9.00 16.42
C GLY A 386 -10.87 -9.01 17.90
N PRO A 387 -11.37 -10.00 18.67
CA PRO A 387 -11.16 -10.07 20.12
C PRO A 387 -9.68 -10.06 20.52
N SER A 388 -8.85 -10.84 19.82
CA SER A 388 -7.46 -11.12 20.16
C SER A 388 -6.44 -10.10 19.62
N ASP A 389 -6.82 -9.20 18.70
CA ASP A 389 -5.91 -8.25 18.03
C ASP A 389 -5.05 -7.44 19.01
N ARG A 390 -5.70 -6.89 20.04
CA ARG A 390 -5.08 -5.93 20.97
C ARG A 390 -4.17 -6.59 22.00
N ILE A 391 -4.58 -7.74 22.51
CA ILE A 391 -3.81 -8.50 23.50
C ILE A 391 -2.67 -9.27 22.84
N SER A 392 -2.88 -9.81 21.63
CA SER A 392 -1.83 -10.41 20.82
C SER A 392 -0.73 -9.39 20.45
N TRP A 393 -1.10 -8.11 20.24
CA TRP A 393 -0.11 -7.03 20.10
C TRP A 393 0.73 -6.82 21.37
N LEU A 394 0.12 -6.90 22.56
CA LEU A 394 0.82 -6.75 23.84
C LEU A 394 1.77 -7.92 24.08
N LEU A 395 1.30 -9.16 23.87
CA LEU A 395 2.10 -10.37 23.99
C LEU A 395 3.35 -10.29 23.10
N VAL A 396 3.21 -9.92 21.82
CA VAL A 396 4.36 -9.68 20.93
C VAL A 396 5.31 -8.61 21.46
N LYS A 397 4.81 -7.57 22.14
CA LYS A 397 5.64 -6.51 22.70
C LYS A 397 6.41 -6.91 23.96
N LEU A 398 5.88 -7.81 24.77
CA LEU A 398 6.55 -8.35 25.94
C LEU A 398 7.54 -9.47 25.56
N LEU A 399 7.16 -10.33 24.61
CA LEU A 399 7.84 -11.60 24.34
C LEU A 399 8.87 -11.54 23.21
N SER A 400 8.79 -10.59 22.27
CA SER A 400 9.76 -10.52 21.16
C SER A 400 11.23 -10.35 21.55
N PRO A 401 11.64 -9.82 22.72
CA PRO A 401 13.02 -9.89 23.19
C PRO A 401 13.54 -11.33 23.37
N LEU A 402 12.68 -12.31 23.69
CA LEU A 402 13.08 -13.72 23.86
C LEU A 402 13.65 -14.32 22.57
N LEU A 403 13.28 -13.78 21.41
CA LEU A 403 13.83 -14.19 20.11
C LEU A 403 15.34 -13.94 19.97
N HIS A 404 15.97 -13.20 20.90
CA HIS A 404 17.43 -13.08 20.97
C HIS A 404 18.12 -14.40 21.36
N TYR A 405 17.46 -15.24 22.17
CA TYR A 405 17.99 -16.51 22.69
C TYR A 405 17.68 -17.71 21.79
N VAL A 406 16.90 -17.48 20.72
CA VAL A 406 16.61 -18.48 19.68
C VAL A 406 17.82 -18.58 18.74
N GLY A 407 18.73 -19.49 19.05
CA GLY A 407 20.06 -19.57 18.42
C GLY A 407 20.03 -19.78 16.91
N ALA A 408 19.01 -20.45 16.37
CA ALA A 408 18.82 -20.63 14.93
C ALA A 408 18.28 -19.38 14.21
N HIS A 409 17.60 -18.46 14.90
CA HIS A 409 16.82 -17.41 14.27
C HIS A 409 17.66 -16.30 13.63
N ILE A 410 17.17 -15.76 12.52
CA ILE A 410 17.61 -14.55 11.84
C ILE A 410 16.38 -13.70 11.47
N VAL A 411 16.48 -12.37 11.52
CA VAL A 411 15.34 -11.48 11.20
C VAL A 411 15.43 -10.89 9.79
N ASN A 412 16.53 -11.11 9.05
CA ASN A 412 16.70 -10.65 7.67
C ASN A 412 17.93 -11.28 6.95
N SER A 413 18.02 -11.08 5.63
CA SER A 413 19.13 -11.57 4.80
C SER A 413 20.51 -10.95 5.10
N GLN A 414 20.60 -9.78 5.75
CA GLN A 414 21.91 -9.21 6.12
C GLN A 414 22.52 -9.95 7.31
N GLU A 415 21.71 -10.41 8.26
CA GLU A 415 22.17 -11.29 9.35
C GLU A 415 22.60 -12.65 8.83
N PHE A 416 21.86 -13.24 7.89
CA PHE A 416 22.30 -14.45 7.18
C PHE A 416 23.67 -14.28 6.52
N ILE A 417 23.84 -13.24 5.69
CA ILE A 417 25.12 -12.90 5.05
C ILE A 417 26.23 -12.73 6.11
N SER A 418 25.96 -11.99 7.19
CA SER A 418 26.92 -11.72 8.26
C SER A 418 27.25 -12.94 9.13
N ALA A 419 26.44 -14.00 9.08
CA ALA A 419 26.67 -15.27 9.76
C ALA A 419 27.44 -16.24 8.84
N ILE A 420 26.99 -16.41 7.59
CA ILE A 420 27.59 -17.37 6.65
C ILE A 420 29.01 -16.95 6.23
N GLN A 421 29.28 -15.64 6.12
CA GLN A 421 30.64 -15.11 5.89
C GLN A 421 31.62 -15.35 7.05
N LYS A 422 31.13 -15.73 8.23
CA LYS A 422 31.96 -16.11 9.39
C LYS A 422 32.13 -17.62 9.53
N CYS A 423 31.37 -18.42 8.78
CA CYS A 423 31.48 -19.87 8.80
C CYS A 423 32.72 -20.29 7.98
N ARG A 424 33.57 -21.15 8.56
CA ARG A 424 34.64 -21.83 7.82
C ARG A 424 34.10 -23.15 7.33
N VAL A 425 33.98 -23.30 6.01
CA VAL A 425 33.29 -24.42 5.38
C VAL A 425 34.31 -25.39 4.74
N PRO A 426 34.44 -26.64 5.23
CA PRO A 426 35.37 -27.63 4.67
C PRO A 426 35.03 -28.01 3.22
N LYS A 427 36.02 -28.47 2.44
CA LYS A 427 35.79 -28.86 1.04
C LYS A 427 34.83 -30.05 0.86
N SER A 428 34.63 -30.88 1.89
CA SER A 428 33.74 -32.04 1.86
C SER A 428 32.28 -31.74 2.26
N SER A 429 31.98 -30.53 2.74
CA SER A 429 30.67 -30.23 3.32
C SER A 429 29.57 -30.13 2.26
N CYS A 430 28.38 -30.60 2.62
CA CYS A 430 27.16 -30.41 1.84
C CYS A 430 26.31 -29.29 2.48
N TYR A 431 25.40 -28.69 1.72
CA TYR A 431 24.51 -27.62 2.18
C TYR A 431 23.15 -27.73 1.51
N VAL A 432 22.09 -27.55 2.30
CA VAL A 432 20.69 -27.77 1.89
C VAL A 432 19.78 -26.73 2.54
N SER A 433 18.61 -26.52 1.95
CA SER A 433 17.54 -25.75 2.55
C SER A 433 16.50 -26.72 3.13
N PHE A 434 15.97 -26.46 4.33
CA PHE A 434 14.80 -27.17 4.83
C PHE A 434 13.57 -26.25 4.82
N ASP A 435 12.41 -26.74 4.39
CA ASP A 435 11.12 -26.02 4.37
C ASP A 435 10.11 -26.74 5.28
N ALA A 436 9.46 -26.01 6.19
CA ALA A 436 8.54 -26.56 7.18
C ALA A 436 7.11 -26.67 6.61
N VAL A 437 6.67 -27.90 6.33
CA VAL A 437 5.43 -28.18 5.61
C VAL A 437 4.21 -27.70 6.38
N SER A 438 3.52 -26.68 5.83
CA SER A 438 2.30 -26.09 6.38
C SER A 438 2.40 -25.59 7.84
N LEU A 439 3.62 -25.30 8.32
CA LEU A 439 3.99 -24.93 9.70
C LEU A 439 2.83 -24.49 10.61
N TYR A 440 2.22 -23.33 10.33
CA TYR A 440 1.20 -22.73 11.20
C TYR A 440 -0.02 -23.61 11.48
N THR A 441 -0.52 -24.41 10.53
CA THR A 441 -1.69 -25.29 10.78
C THR A 441 -1.33 -26.56 11.56
N ASN A 442 -0.05 -26.91 11.61
CA ASN A 442 0.41 -28.19 12.13
C ASN A 442 0.99 -28.09 13.56
N ILE A 443 1.35 -26.89 14.01
CA ILE A 443 1.83 -26.61 15.38
C ILE A 443 0.76 -27.01 16.42
N ASP A 444 1.17 -27.72 17.48
CA ASP A 444 0.34 -27.83 18.67
C ASP A 444 0.38 -26.54 19.50
N ASN A 445 -0.80 -26.04 19.86
CA ASN A 445 -0.94 -24.74 20.53
C ASN A 445 -0.48 -24.79 22.00
N ASN A 446 -0.65 -25.92 22.69
CA ASN A 446 -0.30 -26.06 24.09
C ASN A 446 1.21 -26.25 24.26
N ALA A 447 1.81 -27.11 23.42
CA ALA A 447 3.26 -27.30 23.37
C ALA A 447 3.99 -26.00 23.01
N ALA A 448 3.51 -25.25 22.00
CA ALA A 448 4.10 -23.97 21.64
C ALA A 448 4.02 -22.90 22.75
N VAL A 449 2.95 -22.90 23.56
CA VAL A 449 2.85 -22.05 24.77
C VAL A 449 3.82 -22.54 25.84
N LYS A 450 3.88 -23.84 26.12
CA LYS A 450 4.79 -24.43 27.12
C LYS A 450 6.26 -24.13 26.82
N THR A 451 6.72 -24.39 25.59
CA THR A 451 8.10 -24.07 25.16
C THR A 451 8.43 -22.59 25.31
N LEU A 452 7.47 -21.70 25.04
CA LEU A 452 7.65 -20.26 25.22
C LEU A 452 7.75 -19.86 26.69
N LEU A 453 7.02 -20.52 27.58
CA LEU A 453 7.10 -20.31 29.03
C LEU A 453 8.40 -20.88 29.61
N GLU A 454 8.88 -22.02 29.13
CA GLU A 454 10.21 -22.58 29.46
C GLU A 454 11.33 -21.59 29.06
N LEU A 455 11.29 -21.06 27.83
CA LEU A 455 12.23 -20.03 27.35
C LEU A 455 12.14 -18.72 28.16
N LEU A 456 10.92 -18.29 28.52
CA LEU A 456 10.67 -17.11 29.35
C LEU A 456 11.24 -17.29 30.77
N ASN A 457 11.05 -18.45 31.39
CA ASN A 457 11.54 -18.74 32.74
C ASN A 457 13.07 -18.69 32.78
N ASN A 458 13.74 -19.31 31.80
CA ASN A 458 15.19 -19.33 31.67
C ASN A 458 15.81 -17.92 31.55
N HIS A 459 15.16 -17.01 30.83
CA HIS A 459 15.63 -15.62 30.59
C HIS A 459 14.83 -14.55 31.35
N SER A 460 14.10 -14.95 32.40
CA SER A 460 13.18 -14.11 33.17
C SER A 460 13.85 -12.90 33.85
N LYS A 461 15.15 -12.99 34.14
CA LYS A 461 15.97 -11.90 34.71
C LYS A 461 16.49 -10.91 33.65
N GLU A 462 16.47 -11.29 32.38
CA GLU A 462 17.04 -10.51 31.27
C GLU A 462 15.97 -9.77 30.45
N VAL A 463 14.73 -10.30 30.41
CA VAL A 463 13.61 -9.73 29.65
C VAL A 463 12.63 -8.98 30.56
N CYS A 464 12.40 -7.70 30.26
CA CYS A 464 11.46 -6.88 31.03
C CYS A 464 9.99 -7.18 30.69
N MET A 465 9.35 -8.02 31.49
CA MET A 465 7.92 -8.38 31.36
C MET A 465 6.94 -7.35 31.94
N LEU A 466 7.38 -6.11 32.21
CA LEU A 466 6.60 -5.04 32.87
C LEU A 466 5.89 -5.49 34.17
N GLY A 467 6.47 -6.47 34.87
CA GLY A 467 5.94 -7.02 36.12
C GLY A 467 4.89 -8.13 35.97
N PHE A 468 4.53 -8.57 34.76
CA PHE A 468 3.71 -9.77 34.58
C PHE A 468 4.54 -11.03 34.86
N SER A 469 3.94 -12.00 35.57
CA SER A 469 4.54 -13.31 35.85
C SER A 469 4.44 -14.27 34.64
N ALA A 470 5.11 -15.42 34.70
CA ALA A 470 4.95 -16.46 33.67
C ALA A 470 3.49 -16.95 33.56
N SER A 471 2.82 -17.19 34.70
CA SER A 471 1.40 -17.58 34.74
C SER A 471 0.46 -16.49 34.23
N ASP A 472 0.77 -15.20 34.47
CA ASP A 472 0.03 -14.09 33.83
C ASP A 472 0.11 -14.13 32.30
N ILE A 473 1.25 -14.56 31.75
CA ILE A 473 1.49 -14.66 30.31
C ILE A 473 0.83 -15.91 29.71
N GLU A 474 0.89 -17.03 30.42
CA GLU A 474 0.20 -18.29 30.13
C GLU A 474 -1.31 -18.08 29.96
N ILE A 475 -1.98 -17.54 30.99
CA ILE A 475 -3.43 -17.22 30.99
C ILE A 475 -3.79 -16.30 29.81
N LEU A 476 -2.93 -15.35 29.46
CA LEU A 476 -3.15 -14.45 28.33
C LEU A 476 -2.92 -15.15 26.97
N LEU A 477 -1.96 -16.08 26.86
CA LEU A 477 -1.68 -16.84 25.64
C LEU A 477 -2.79 -17.83 25.35
N GLU A 478 -3.15 -18.68 26.30
CA GLU A 478 -4.21 -19.70 26.16
C GLU A 478 -5.54 -19.06 25.73
N ALA A 479 -6.00 -18.04 26.46
CA ALA A 479 -7.23 -17.33 26.13
C ALA A 479 -7.15 -16.62 24.75
N THR A 480 -5.97 -16.15 24.35
CA THR A 480 -5.74 -15.51 23.05
C THR A 480 -5.82 -16.52 21.89
N LEU A 481 -5.30 -17.74 22.08
CA LEU A 481 -5.32 -18.80 21.06
C LEU A 481 -6.68 -19.51 20.98
N ALA A 482 -7.34 -19.73 22.13
CA ALA A 482 -8.68 -20.31 22.21
C ALA A 482 -9.79 -19.39 21.64
N CYS A 483 -9.51 -18.10 21.43
CA CYS A 483 -10.43 -17.13 20.85
C CYS A 483 -10.17 -16.91 19.34
N ASN A 484 -10.24 -18.00 18.56
CA ASN A 484 -9.95 -18.00 17.12
C ASN A 484 -11.15 -18.14 16.17
N ILE A 485 -12.38 -18.28 16.69
CA ILE A 485 -13.60 -18.45 15.88
C ILE A 485 -13.72 -17.34 14.82
N PHE A 486 -13.94 -17.75 13.58
CA PHE A 486 -13.93 -16.92 12.39
C PHE A 486 -15.15 -17.19 11.49
N ARG A 487 -15.30 -16.40 10.41
CA ARG A 487 -16.40 -16.50 9.45
C ARG A 487 -15.89 -16.68 8.02
N PHE A 488 -16.58 -17.52 7.26
CA PHE A 488 -16.47 -17.63 5.79
C PHE A 488 -17.86 -17.83 5.19
N ASN A 489 -18.18 -17.15 4.07
CA ASN A 489 -19.47 -17.26 3.37
C ASN A 489 -20.73 -17.19 4.29
N ASN A 490 -20.65 -16.40 5.36
CA ASN A 490 -21.66 -16.24 6.43
C ASN A 490 -21.78 -17.42 7.43
N ILE A 491 -21.06 -18.53 7.22
CA ILE A 491 -20.94 -19.63 8.17
C ILE A 491 -19.79 -19.34 9.15
N LEU A 492 -19.96 -19.68 10.44
CA LEU A 492 -18.91 -19.58 11.45
C LEU A 492 -18.17 -20.91 11.62
N TYR A 493 -16.87 -20.82 11.89
CA TYR A 493 -15.97 -21.95 12.08
C TYR A 493 -15.00 -21.66 13.22
N ALA A 494 -14.47 -22.70 13.86
CA ALA A 494 -13.30 -22.61 14.74
C ALA A 494 -12.11 -23.35 14.13
N GLN A 495 -10.89 -22.97 14.52
CA GLN A 495 -9.67 -23.73 14.25
C GLN A 495 -9.30 -24.52 15.51
N LYS A 496 -9.45 -25.85 15.46
CA LYS A 496 -9.09 -26.76 16.58
C LYS A 496 -7.58 -26.87 16.76
N ARG A 497 -6.84 -26.96 15.65
CA ARG A 497 -5.40 -27.27 15.62
C ARG A 497 -4.61 -26.21 14.85
N GLY A 498 -3.40 -25.89 15.31
CA GLY A 498 -2.56 -24.88 14.69
C GLY A 498 -2.85 -23.45 15.13
N LEU A 499 -1.92 -22.58 14.74
CA LEU A 499 -1.93 -21.15 14.96
C LEU A 499 -2.60 -20.44 13.77
N ALA A 500 -3.60 -19.60 14.03
CA ALA A 500 -4.27 -18.81 13.00
C ALA A 500 -3.32 -17.77 12.37
N MET A 501 -2.97 -17.90 11.09
CA MET A 501 -1.91 -17.10 10.43
C MET A 501 -2.08 -15.56 10.50
N GLY A 502 -3.27 -15.03 10.80
CA GLY A 502 -3.49 -13.58 10.97
C GLY A 502 -3.50 -13.07 12.42
N ILE A 503 -3.21 -13.91 13.42
CA ILE A 503 -3.00 -13.48 14.81
C ILE A 503 -1.54 -13.04 15.03
N ARG A 504 -1.31 -11.93 15.75
CA ARG A 504 0.01 -11.27 15.78
C ARG A 504 1.11 -12.10 16.45
N ILE A 505 0.73 -12.95 17.40
CA ILE A 505 1.64 -13.76 18.22
C ILE A 505 2.07 -15.07 17.54
N ALA A 506 1.35 -15.52 16.50
CA ALA A 506 1.62 -16.80 15.84
C ALA A 506 3.06 -16.91 15.28
N PRO A 507 3.65 -15.91 14.59
CA PRO A 507 5.03 -16.01 14.12
C PRO A 507 6.05 -16.17 15.26
N LEU A 508 5.80 -15.58 16.44
CA LEU A 508 6.69 -15.70 17.59
C LEU A 508 6.62 -17.13 18.18
N LEU A 509 5.41 -17.64 18.39
CA LEU A 509 5.19 -19.02 18.84
C LEU A 509 5.79 -20.03 17.86
N ALA A 510 5.59 -19.84 16.56
CA ALA A 510 6.18 -20.70 15.51
C ALA A 510 7.71 -20.64 15.50
N ILE A 511 8.33 -19.46 15.72
CA ILE A 511 9.79 -19.35 15.80
C ILE A 511 10.34 -20.15 16.99
N VAL A 512 9.69 -20.04 18.16
CA VAL A 512 10.14 -20.66 19.43
C VAL A 512 9.83 -22.16 19.50
N PHE A 513 8.68 -22.61 18.99
CA PHE A 513 8.33 -24.04 18.94
C PHE A 513 9.27 -24.83 18.01
N LEU A 514 9.63 -24.26 16.86
CA LEU A 514 10.64 -24.87 15.99
C LEU A 514 12.04 -24.90 16.62
N ASP A 515 12.42 -23.91 17.44
CA ASP A 515 13.72 -23.91 18.14
C ASP A 515 13.86 -25.06 19.15
N TYR A 516 12.75 -25.50 19.75
CA TYR A 516 12.69 -26.71 20.58
C TYR A 516 12.90 -27.99 19.75
N ILE A 517 12.17 -28.13 18.62
CA ILE A 517 12.34 -29.27 17.70
C ILE A 517 13.79 -29.31 17.15
N GLU A 518 14.34 -28.16 16.78
CA GLU A 518 15.70 -28.03 16.24
C GLU A 518 16.76 -28.42 17.28
N LYS A 519 16.69 -27.88 18.51
CA LYS A 519 17.61 -28.24 19.60
C LYS A 519 17.60 -29.74 19.92
N ALA A 520 16.46 -30.41 19.74
CA ALA A 520 16.34 -31.86 19.93
C ALA A 520 16.77 -32.71 18.71
N SER A 521 17.10 -32.11 17.57
CA SER A 521 17.36 -32.80 16.29
C SER A 521 18.73 -32.54 15.66
N LEU A 522 19.51 -31.57 16.15
CA LEU A 522 20.81 -31.24 15.59
C LEU A 522 21.84 -32.37 15.83
N THR A 523 22.21 -33.06 14.76
CA THR A 523 23.18 -34.16 14.79
C THR A 523 24.64 -33.66 14.86
N LYS A 524 25.54 -34.50 15.39
CA LYS A 524 26.99 -34.23 15.33
C LYS A 524 27.43 -34.15 13.87
N GLY A 525 28.05 -33.03 13.48
CA GLY A 525 28.52 -32.78 12.11
C GLY A 525 27.75 -31.68 11.36
N VAL A 526 26.66 -31.14 11.92
CA VAL A 526 26.08 -29.88 11.43
C VAL A 526 27.05 -28.73 11.77
N LEU A 527 27.51 -28.01 10.74
CA LEU A 527 28.52 -26.96 10.82
C LEU A 527 27.91 -25.55 10.85
N PHE A 528 26.71 -25.40 10.29
CA PHE A 528 25.95 -24.15 10.25
C PHE A 528 24.47 -24.47 10.15
N TYR A 529 23.64 -23.71 10.87
CA TYR A 529 22.20 -23.86 10.84
C TYR A 529 21.56 -22.50 11.17
N LYS A 530 20.74 -21.94 10.26
CA LYS A 530 20.00 -20.68 10.49
C LYS A 530 18.63 -20.70 9.80
N ARG A 531 17.60 -20.16 10.47
CA ARG A 531 16.19 -20.19 10.05
C ARG A 531 15.53 -18.81 10.06
N TYR A 532 14.79 -18.52 9.00
CA TYR A 532 13.89 -17.38 8.89
C TYR A 532 12.44 -17.87 8.90
N ILE A 533 11.84 -17.94 10.09
CA ILE A 533 10.49 -18.45 10.33
C ILE A 533 10.36 -19.94 9.95
N ASP A 534 10.12 -20.24 8.67
CA ASP A 534 9.96 -21.56 8.04
C ASP A 534 11.14 -21.93 7.12
N ASP A 535 11.66 -21.00 6.30
CA ASP A 535 12.86 -21.19 5.45
C ASP A 535 14.13 -21.45 6.34
N VAL A 536 14.77 -22.63 6.27
CA VAL A 536 16.05 -22.99 6.94
C VAL A 536 17.21 -23.10 5.94
N PHE A 537 18.42 -22.64 6.30
CA PHE A 537 19.67 -22.96 5.61
C PHE A 537 20.62 -23.75 6.52
N ALA A 538 21.06 -24.92 6.08
CA ALA A 538 21.94 -25.82 6.83
C ALA A 538 23.22 -26.19 6.04
N ILE A 539 24.33 -26.40 6.75
CA ILE A 539 25.59 -26.94 6.22
C ILE A 539 26.02 -28.09 7.13
N GLY A 540 26.33 -29.25 6.56
CA GLY A 540 26.79 -30.44 7.28
C GLY A 540 28.11 -30.97 6.71
N SER A 541 28.84 -31.76 7.49
CA SER A 541 30.12 -32.36 7.07
C SER A 541 29.99 -33.33 5.89
N SER A 542 28.79 -33.87 5.64
CA SER A 542 28.41 -34.64 4.44
C SER A 542 26.89 -34.55 4.21
N LEU A 543 26.40 -35.03 3.06
CA LEU A 543 24.95 -35.10 2.78
C LEU A 543 24.24 -36.09 3.73
N SER A 544 24.89 -37.22 4.06
CA SER A 544 24.34 -38.21 5.00
C SER A 544 23.98 -37.58 6.36
N VAL A 545 24.85 -36.71 6.92
CA VAL A 545 24.56 -35.99 8.17
C VAL A 545 23.33 -35.09 8.05
N LEU A 546 23.10 -34.46 6.89
CA LEU A 546 21.93 -33.62 6.65
C LEU A 546 20.65 -34.45 6.48
N THR A 547 20.73 -35.60 5.79
CA THR A 547 19.62 -36.56 5.69
C THR A 547 19.26 -37.14 7.06
N SER A 548 20.23 -37.46 7.91
CA SER A 548 19.97 -37.86 9.30
C SER A 548 19.37 -36.73 10.13
N THR A 549 19.83 -35.49 9.95
CA THR A 549 19.22 -34.31 10.60
C THR A 549 17.76 -34.12 10.15
N LEU A 550 17.46 -34.34 8.87
CA LEU A 550 16.09 -34.31 8.33
C LEU A 550 15.21 -35.42 8.91
N ALA A 551 15.74 -36.64 9.06
CA ALA A 551 15.03 -37.75 9.69
C ALA A 551 14.71 -37.46 11.17
N GLU A 552 15.68 -36.91 11.92
CA GLU A 552 15.48 -36.48 13.30
C GLU A 552 14.48 -35.33 13.43
N LEU A 553 14.57 -34.28 12.59
CA LEU A 553 13.58 -33.19 12.55
C LEU A 553 12.16 -33.72 12.27
N ASN A 554 12.05 -34.76 11.45
CA ASN A 554 10.79 -35.42 11.13
C ASN A 554 10.31 -36.45 12.17
N SER A 555 11.11 -36.76 13.20
CA SER A 555 10.74 -37.72 14.27
C SER A 555 10.23 -37.06 15.56
N LYS A 556 10.60 -35.81 15.86
CA LYS A 556 10.26 -35.16 17.15
C LYS A 556 8.78 -34.80 17.33
N ASP A 557 8.07 -34.51 16.25
CA ASP A 557 6.67 -34.10 16.27
C ASP A 557 5.87 -34.86 15.20
N VAL A 558 4.63 -35.24 15.51
CA VAL A 558 3.78 -36.03 14.61
C VAL A 558 3.29 -35.25 13.39
N ASN A 559 3.12 -33.92 13.51
CA ASN A 559 2.48 -33.04 12.54
C ASN A 559 3.46 -32.10 11.82
N ILE A 560 4.49 -31.61 12.50
CA ILE A 560 5.56 -30.82 11.88
C ILE A 560 6.44 -31.78 11.07
N LYS A 561 6.54 -31.51 9.77
CA LYS A 561 7.44 -32.20 8.85
C LYS A 561 8.24 -31.19 8.04
N PHE A 562 9.45 -31.57 7.67
CA PHE A 562 10.36 -30.79 6.85
C PHE A 562 10.62 -31.52 5.53
N THR A 563 10.72 -30.74 4.46
CA THR A 563 11.29 -31.17 3.17
C THR A 563 12.68 -30.59 2.98
N MET A 564 13.50 -31.18 2.10
CA MET A 564 14.87 -30.75 1.80
C MET A 564 15.00 -30.32 0.33
N GLU A 565 15.53 -29.12 0.08
CA GLU A 565 15.95 -28.64 -1.24
C GLU A 565 17.48 -28.65 -1.32
N GLU A 566 18.04 -29.32 -2.33
CA GLU A 566 19.46 -29.36 -2.64
C GLU A 566 19.86 -28.21 -3.61
N PRO A 567 21.17 -27.88 -3.75
CA PRO A 567 21.63 -26.84 -4.66
C PRO A 567 21.28 -27.11 -6.14
N ASP A 568 21.14 -26.06 -6.93
CA ASP A 568 20.90 -26.17 -8.38
C ASP A 568 22.12 -26.70 -9.17
N LYS A 569 21.95 -26.92 -10.48
CA LYS A 569 23.00 -27.44 -11.37
C LYS A 569 24.24 -26.54 -11.49
N ASP A 570 24.14 -25.26 -11.16
CA ASP A 570 25.27 -24.34 -11.08
C ASP A 570 25.97 -24.39 -9.71
N GLY A 571 25.43 -25.16 -8.75
CA GLY A 571 25.84 -25.24 -7.35
C GLY A 571 25.26 -24.13 -6.47
N PHE A 572 24.20 -23.44 -6.88
CA PHE A 572 23.57 -22.39 -6.07
C PHE A 572 22.35 -22.90 -5.31
N LEU A 573 22.32 -22.65 -4.00
CA LEU A 573 21.15 -22.87 -3.15
C LEU A 573 20.45 -21.53 -2.86
N PRO A 574 19.17 -21.35 -3.25
CA PRO A 574 18.36 -20.20 -2.88
C PRO A 574 18.13 -20.05 -1.37
N PHE A 575 18.23 -18.83 -0.85
CA PHE A 575 17.80 -18.51 0.52
C PHE A 575 17.41 -17.04 0.66
N LEU A 576 16.16 -16.77 1.07
CA LEU A 576 15.59 -15.41 1.16
C LEU A 576 15.73 -14.60 -0.15
N ASN A 577 16.51 -13.51 -0.12
CA ASN A 577 16.84 -12.64 -1.26
C ASN A 577 18.23 -12.93 -1.84
N THR A 578 18.82 -14.07 -1.48
CA THR A 578 20.17 -14.49 -1.83
C THR A 578 20.14 -15.87 -2.50
N ARG A 579 21.19 -16.20 -3.24
CA ARG A 579 21.56 -17.59 -3.54
C ARG A 579 23.04 -17.76 -3.21
N VAL A 580 23.38 -18.88 -2.58
CA VAL A 580 24.72 -19.14 -2.07
C VAL A 580 25.30 -20.36 -2.75
N ARG A 581 26.58 -20.27 -3.14
CA ARG A 581 27.41 -21.38 -3.59
C ARG A 581 28.71 -21.37 -2.78
N PHE A 582 29.30 -22.52 -2.53
CA PHE A 582 30.63 -22.61 -1.91
C PHE A 582 31.70 -22.96 -2.94
N CYS A 583 32.75 -22.15 -3.01
CA CYS A 583 33.90 -22.36 -3.88
C CYS A 583 35.17 -22.44 -3.01
N ASN A 584 35.81 -23.61 -2.94
CA ASN A 584 36.94 -23.87 -2.03
C ASN A 584 36.70 -23.47 -0.56
N GLY A 585 35.45 -23.61 -0.08
CA GLY A 585 35.04 -23.24 1.29
C GLY A 585 34.69 -21.76 1.49
N ILE A 586 34.79 -20.92 0.44
CA ILE A 586 34.40 -19.50 0.47
C ILE A 586 32.96 -19.37 -0.07
N PRO A 587 32.04 -18.68 0.64
CA PRO A 587 30.68 -18.43 0.16
C PRO A 587 30.65 -17.35 -0.94
N GLU A 588 30.27 -17.76 -2.15
CA GLU A 588 29.85 -16.87 -3.22
C GLU A 588 28.35 -16.55 -3.04
N ILE A 589 28.03 -15.28 -2.80
CA ILE A 589 26.65 -14.83 -2.51
C ILE A 589 26.14 -13.93 -3.64
N ARG A 590 25.11 -14.39 -4.37
CA ARG A 590 24.45 -13.61 -5.43
C ARG A 590 23.06 -13.16 -5.00
N TRP A 591 22.61 -12.01 -5.52
CA TRP A 591 21.25 -11.53 -5.34
C TRP A 591 20.28 -12.46 -6.07
N TYR A 592 19.16 -12.77 -5.42
CA TYR A 592 18.19 -13.73 -5.91
C TYR A 592 16.77 -13.20 -5.82
N ARG A 593 15.93 -13.66 -6.75
CA ARG A 593 14.48 -13.53 -6.76
C ARG A 593 13.89 -14.87 -7.15
N LYS A 594 12.90 -15.36 -6.40
CA LYS A 594 12.16 -16.58 -6.75
C LYS A 594 11.56 -16.41 -8.18
N PRO A 595 11.76 -17.33 -9.15
CA PRO A 595 11.38 -17.14 -10.57
C PRO A 595 9.91 -16.77 -10.83
N SER A 596 9.01 -17.16 -9.93
CA SER A 596 7.59 -16.81 -9.95
C SER A 596 7.29 -15.32 -9.70
N SER A 597 8.27 -14.52 -9.29
CA SER A 597 8.09 -13.09 -9.00
C SER A 597 7.85 -12.29 -10.28
N LYS A 598 6.62 -11.78 -10.47
CA LYS A 598 6.20 -10.99 -11.67
C LYS A 598 6.85 -9.59 -11.79
N ASN A 599 7.97 -9.35 -11.10
CA ASN A 599 8.76 -8.11 -11.11
C ASN A 599 7.97 -6.81 -10.84
N ILE A 600 6.79 -6.87 -10.22
CA ILE A 600 5.96 -5.70 -9.94
C ILE A 600 6.63 -4.77 -8.92
N MET A 601 6.69 -3.50 -9.27
CA MET A 601 7.11 -2.40 -8.40
C MET A 601 6.01 -1.32 -8.36
N LEU A 602 6.26 -0.23 -7.64
CA LEU A 602 5.49 1.00 -7.81
C LEU A 602 5.69 1.52 -9.25
N HIS A 603 4.71 1.32 -10.13
CA HIS A 603 4.78 1.71 -11.54
C HIS A 603 5.01 3.21 -11.71
N SER A 604 5.79 3.61 -12.72
CA SER A 604 6.20 5.03 -12.89
C SER A 604 5.02 5.98 -13.15
N ARG A 605 3.95 5.50 -13.77
CA ARG A 605 2.67 6.23 -13.99
C ARG A 605 1.77 6.31 -12.76
N SER A 606 2.03 5.57 -11.67
CA SER A 606 1.20 5.58 -10.44
C SER A 606 1.06 6.99 -9.82
N ALA A 607 -0.07 7.30 -9.19
CA ALA A 607 -0.35 8.62 -8.60
C ALA A 607 0.37 8.85 -7.25
N HIS A 608 1.68 8.66 -7.26
CA HIS A 608 2.59 8.92 -6.14
C HIS A 608 3.54 10.10 -6.46
N PRO A 609 4.00 10.85 -5.45
CA PRO A 609 5.08 11.82 -5.60
C PRO A 609 6.34 11.22 -6.24
N THR A 610 7.05 12.02 -7.05
CA THR A 610 8.29 11.59 -7.73
C THR A 610 9.34 11.12 -6.73
N TYR A 611 9.45 11.79 -5.58
CA TYR A 611 10.43 11.42 -4.55
C TYR A 611 10.18 10.01 -3.97
N MET A 612 8.93 9.54 -3.94
CA MET A 612 8.59 8.18 -3.49
C MET A 612 9.02 7.15 -4.53
N LYS A 613 8.70 7.39 -5.81
CA LYS A 613 9.11 6.54 -6.95
C LYS A 613 10.62 6.38 -7.02
N VAL A 614 11.34 7.52 -6.97
CA VAL A 614 12.81 7.57 -6.94
C VAL A 614 13.39 6.87 -5.70
N ASN A 615 12.76 6.99 -4.54
CA ASN A 615 13.20 6.25 -3.34
C ASN A 615 12.98 4.73 -3.47
N VAL A 616 11.88 4.28 -4.08
CA VAL A 616 11.63 2.84 -4.35
C VAL A 616 12.69 2.26 -5.29
N VAL A 617 13.01 2.95 -6.38
CA VAL A 617 14.08 2.54 -7.32
C VAL A 617 15.46 2.54 -6.66
N ARG A 618 15.78 3.58 -5.87
CA ARG A 618 17.04 3.65 -5.10
C ARG A 618 17.16 2.53 -4.07
N ASN A 619 16.06 2.09 -3.47
CA ASN A 619 16.05 0.98 -2.53
C ASN A 619 16.29 -0.37 -3.22
N LEU A 620 15.74 -0.60 -4.42
CA LEU A 620 16.02 -1.82 -5.19
C LEU A 620 17.52 -1.96 -5.48
N LYS A 621 18.14 -0.90 -6.04
CA LYS A 621 19.58 -0.88 -6.33
C LYS A 621 20.41 -1.17 -5.07
N ARG A 622 20.16 -0.42 -3.99
CA ARG A 622 20.84 -0.60 -2.69
C ARG A 622 20.67 -1.97 -2.04
N THR A 623 19.57 -2.69 -2.29
CA THR A 623 19.40 -4.06 -1.80
C THR A 623 20.34 -5.02 -2.55
N SER A 624 20.43 -4.90 -3.88
CA SER A 624 21.37 -5.70 -4.68
C SER A 624 22.84 -5.37 -4.38
N GLU A 625 23.20 -4.08 -4.35
CA GLU A 625 24.55 -3.57 -4.02
C GLU A 625 25.09 -4.19 -2.71
N ARG A 626 24.22 -4.38 -1.71
CA ARG A 626 24.57 -4.94 -0.39
C ARG A 626 24.69 -6.46 -0.34
N ILE A 627 24.08 -7.17 -1.29
CA ILE A 627 24.02 -8.64 -1.28
C ILE A 627 25.16 -9.26 -2.09
N SER A 628 25.63 -8.58 -3.14
CA SER A 628 26.60 -9.16 -4.09
C SER A 628 27.79 -8.26 -4.45
N GLY A 629 27.86 -7.05 -3.90
CA GLY A 629 28.69 -6.01 -4.49
C GLY A 629 28.19 -5.63 -5.88
N ASN A 630 29.09 -5.10 -6.72
CA ASN A 630 28.75 -4.57 -8.04
C ASN A 630 28.75 -5.67 -9.13
N ASP A 631 27.84 -6.64 -8.99
CA ASP A 631 27.63 -7.69 -9.99
C ASP A 631 26.89 -7.19 -11.25
N ARG A 632 27.51 -7.39 -12.42
CA ARG A 632 26.95 -7.01 -13.73
C ARG A 632 25.67 -7.79 -14.10
N GLN A 633 25.52 -9.04 -13.64
CA GLN A 633 24.30 -9.84 -13.90
C GLN A 633 23.09 -9.23 -13.16
N SER A 634 23.30 -8.85 -11.90
CA SER A 634 22.31 -8.11 -11.11
C SER A 634 21.97 -6.74 -11.69
N GLU A 635 22.96 -5.97 -12.19
CA GLU A 635 22.68 -4.68 -12.84
C GLU A 635 21.77 -4.81 -14.07
N GLY A 636 22.03 -5.78 -14.96
CA GLY A 636 21.21 -6.03 -16.14
C GLY A 636 19.77 -6.41 -15.76
N THR A 637 19.63 -7.29 -14.76
CA THR A 637 18.34 -7.71 -14.20
C THR A 637 17.56 -6.52 -13.62
N ILE A 638 18.23 -5.63 -12.87
CA ILE A 638 17.61 -4.40 -12.35
C ILE A 638 17.16 -3.47 -13.48
N GLN A 639 17.98 -3.29 -14.53
CA GLN A 639 17.60 -2.43 -15.67
C GLN A 639 16.36 -2.96 -16.39
N GLN A 640 16.26 -4.28 -16.59
CA GLN A 640 15.04 -4.91 -17.09
C GLN A 640 13.84 -4.59 -16.19
N ILE A 641 13.91 -4.92 -14.90
CA ILE A 641 12.82 -4.67 -13.92
C ILE A 641 12.37 -3.21 -13.94
N LEU A 642 13.31 -2.26 -14.00
CA LEU A 642 13.00 -0.84 -14.05
C LEU A 642 12.27 -0.45 -15.35
N SER A 643 12.71 -0.95 -16.49
CA SER A 643 12.07 -0.70 -17.79
C SER A 643 10.62 -1.22 -17.84
N GLU A 644 10.38 -2.44 -17.34
CA GLU A 644 9.07 -3.08 -17.30
C GLU A 644 8.07 -2.35 -16.38
N ASN A 645 8.58 -1.64 -15.37
CA ASN A 645 7.78 -0.80 -14.47
C ASN A 645 7.75 0.68 -14.90
N GLY A 646 8.20 0.97 -16.13
CA GLY A 646 8.06 2.27 -16.79
C GLY A 646 9.11 3.32 -16.41
N TYR A 647 10.26 2.92 -15.85
CA TYR A 647 11.37 3.82 -15.55
C TYR A 647 12.41 3.81 -16.68
N LYS A 648 13.14 4.92 -16.82
CA LYS A 648 14.31 5.04 -17.70
C LYS A 648 15.59 5.17 -16.88
N ASN A 649 16.72 4.77 -17.46
CA ASN A 649 18.03 5.22 -17.00
C ASN A 649 18.11 6.75 -17.15
N GLY A 650 18.31 7.45 -16.03
CA GLY A 650 18.26 8.90 -15.95
C GLY A 650 18.51 9.39 -14.52
N SER A 651 18.56 10.71 -14.32
CA SER A 651 18.90 11.28 -13.02
C SER A 651 17.90 10.91 -11.93
N MET A 652 18.40 10.32 -10.83
CA MET A 652 17.63 10.03 -9.62
C MET A 652 17.57 11.23 -8.66
N ASN A 653 17.88 12.45 -9.14
CA ASN A 653 17.76 13.67 -8.37
C ASN A 653 16.29 14.07 -8.25
N THR A 654 15.86 14.42 -7.05
CA THR A 654 14.46 14.71 -6.74
C THR A 654 14.39 15.62 -5.52
N TRP A 655 13.39 16.52 -5.51
CA TRP A 655 13.08 17.34 -4.34
C TRP A 655 12.59 16.44 -3.18
N ARG A 656 12.56 16.97 -1.96
CA ARG A 656 12.01 16.25 -0.79
C ARG A 656 11.03 17.15 -0.04
N PRO A 657 9.96 16.58 0.55
CA PRO A 657 9.03 17.33 1.37
C PRO A 657 9.73 17.89 2.61
N PHE A 658 9.32 19.09 3.04
CA PHE A 658 9.85 19.79 4.19
C PHE A 658 9.64 18.97 5.48
N SER A 659 10.71 18.85 6.26
CA SER A 659 10.66 18.23 7.58
C SER A 659 11.67 18.89 8.50
N THR A 660 11.20 19.41 9.64
CA THR A 660 12.08 19.67 10.79
C THR A 660 12.48 18.34 11.45
N PRO A 661 13.61 18.28 12.21
CA PRO A 661 14.08 17.04 12.82
C PRO A 661 13.07 16.41 13.79
N ASP A 662 12.48 17.22 14.67
CA ASP A 662 11.42 16.81 15.61
C ASP A 662 10.01 17.17 15.09
N GLY A 663 9.78 17.08 13.78
CA GLY A 663 8.57 17.55 13.12
C GLY A 663 7.31 16.71 13.34
N ILE A 664 6.20 17.39 13.68
CA ILE A 664 4.85 16.80 13.79
C ILE A 664 4.31 16.52 12.39
N ALA A 665 3.68 15.36 12.20
CA ALA A 665 3.24 14.93 10.88
C ALA A 665 2.01 15.72 10.38
N LEU A 666 2.22 16.56 9.36
CA LEU A 666 1.14 17.15 8.56
C LEU A 666 0.91 16.24 7.35
N VAL A 667 -0.22 15.52 7.34
CA VAL A 667 -0.56 14.54 6.30
C VAL A 667 -1.62 15.13 5.37
N LEU A 668 -1.27 15.34 4.10
CA LEU A 668 -2.13 15.98 3.10
C LEU A 668 -2.30 15.09 1.85
N PRO A 669 -3.43 15.15 1.14
CA PRO A 669 -3.66 14.35 -0.05
C PRO A 669 -2.75 14.78 -1.22
N TYR A 670 -2.16 13.81 -1.91
CA TYR A 670 -1.40 14.04 -3.13
C TYR A 670 -2.35 14.16 -4.34
N LEU A 671 -2.18 15.24 -5.11
CA LEU A 671 -2.83 15.40 -6.41
C LEU A 671 -1.82 15.27 -7.55
N ASN A 672 -0.77 16.08 -7.52
CA ASN A 672 0.28 16.12 -8.53
C ASN A 672 1.54 16.84 -7.98
N GLU A 673 2.66 16.71 -8.70
CA GLU A 673 3.95 17.33 -8.34
C GLU A 673 3.93 18.85 -8.24
N TYR A 674 3.10 19.56 -9.03
CA TYR A 674 3.02 21.02 -8.95
C TYR A 674 2.33 21.46 -7.65
N THR A 675 1.15 20.92 -7.36
CA THR A 675 0.43 21.16 -6.09
C THR A 675 1.31 20.83 -4.89
N SER A 676 1.98 19.67 -4.90
CA SER A 676 2.87 19.28 -3.79
C SER A 676 4.07 20.20 -3.62
N LYS A 677 4.64 20.77 -4.69
CA LYS A 677 5.70 21.78 -4.59
C LYS A 677 5.19 23.11 -4.02
N GLN A 678 3.99 23.56 -4.40
CA GLN A 678 3.39 24.77 -3.83
C GLN A 678 3.08 24.61 -2.33
N VAL A 679 2.47 23.49 -1.94
CA VAL A 679 2.25 23.12 -0.52
C VAL A 679 3.58 23.11 0.25
N ASN A 680 4.65 22.57 -0.35
CA ASN A 680 5.98 22.53 0.27
C ASN A 680 6.58 23.93 0.50
N ILE A 681 6.29 24.92 -0.35
CA ILE A 681 6.76 26.31 -0.19
C ILE A 681 6.01 26.98 0.97
N VAL A 682 4.67 26.87 1.02
CA VAL A 682 3.84 27.41 2.12
C VAL A 682 4.25 26.78 3.46
N VAL A 683 4.36 25.45 3.52
CA VAL A 683 4.74 24.72 4.73
C VAL A 683 6.16 25.08 5.20
N LYS A 684 7.11 25.36 4.29
CA LYS A 684 8.44 25.87 4.67
C LYS A 684 8.38 27.30 5.23
N ARG A 685 7.43 28.13 4.79
CA ARG A 685 7.29 29.55 5.21
C ARG A 685 6.54 29.73 6.52
N CYS A 686 5.63 28.83 6.90
CA CYS A 686 4.77 29.02 8.08
C CYS A 686 5.47 28.94 9.46
N GLY A 687 6.77 28.64 9.53
CA GLY A 687 7.55 28.59 10.78
C GLY A 687 7.22 27.44 11.75
N LEU A 688 6.09 26.76 11.57
CA LEU A 688 5.63 25.69 12.46
C LEU A 688 6.50 24.41 12.36
N PRO A 689 6.60 23.59 13.43
CA PRO A 689 7.45 22.40 13.46
C PRO A 689 6.84 21.22 12.67
N VAL A 690 6.78 21.37 11.35
CA VAL A 690 6.11 20.46 10.42
C VAL A 690 7.06 19.40 9.86
N ARG A 691 6.54 18.17 9.76
CA ARG A 691 7.02 17.10 8.88
C ARG A 691 5.94 16.77 7.87
N LEU A 692 6.13 17.26 6.64
CA LEU A 692 5.15 17.17 5.56
C LEU A 692 5.14 15.76 4.95
N ILE A 693 3.95 15.16 4.86
CA ILE A 693 3.75 13.82 4.29
C ILE A 693 2.59 13.90 3.29
N PHE A 694 2.88 13.59 2.03
CA PHE A 694 1.84 13.42 1.02
C PHE A 694 1.29 12.00 1.03
N ARG A 695 -0.04 11.86 1.15
CA ARG A 695 -0.77 10.58 1.05
C ARG A 695 -1.23 10.39 -0.42
N PRO A 696 -0.76 9.35 -1.13
CA PRO A 696 -1.30 9.00 -2.45
C PRO A 696 -2.82 8.72 -2.41
N PRO A 697 -3.55 8.91 -3.52
CA PRO A 697 -4.89 8.36 -3.70
C PRO A 697 -4.94 6.83 -3.55
N ALA A 698 -6.15 6.27 -3.47
CA ALA A 698 -6.38 4.84 -3.31
C ALA A 698 -5.66 3.99 -4.40
N THR A 699 -5.11 2.86 -3.97
CA THR A 699 -4.44 1.87 -4.82
C THR A 699 -5.43 0.92 -5.47
N LEU A 700 -5.04 0.29 -6.58
CA LEU A 700 -5.83 -0.77 -7.20
C LEU A 700 -6.12 -1.91 -6.23
N ARG A 701 -5.23 -2.21 -5.27
CA ARG A 701 -5.52 -3.17 -4.19
C ARG A 701 -6.72 -2.73 -3.35
N GLU A 702 -6.70 -1.49 -2.85
CA GLU A 702 -7.79 -0.91 -2.03
C GLU A 702 -9.09 -0.72 -2.83
N ILE A 703 -9.01 -0.59 -4.17
CA ILE A 703 -10.17 -0.40 -5.04
C ILE A 703 -10.78 -1.74 -5.51
N LEU A 704 -9.98 -2.79 -5.72
CA LEU A 704 -10.44 -4.04 -6.35
C LEU A 704 -10.53 -5.24 -5.39
N THR A 705 -9.77 -5.26 -4.29
CA THR A 705 -9.74 -6.39 -3.36
C THR A 705 -10.49 -6.11 -2.05
N SER A 706 -11.05 -7.15 -1.46
CA SER A 706 -11.52 -7.16 -0.06
C SER A 706 -11.19 -8.52 0.56
N SER A 707 -11.01 -8.57 1.89
CA SER A 707 -11.00 -9.82 2.65
C SER A 707 -12.42 -10.30 2.95
N ARG A 708 -13.31 -9.38 3.31
CA ARG A 708 -14.75 -9.60 3.53
C ARG A 708 -15.49 -9.42 2.20
N MET A 709 -15.53 -10.47 1.35
CA MET A 709 -16.30 -10.46 0.08
C MET A 709 -17.63 -11.20 0.16
N TYR A 710 -17.65 -12.37 0.80
CA TYR A 710 -18.85 -13.20 0.90
C TYR A 710 -19.69 -12.90 2.15
N GLU A 711 -19.12 -12.17 3.10
CA GLU A 711 -19.83 -11.67 4.29
C GLU A 711 -20.90 -10.66 3.87
N ASN A 712 -22.16 -11.11 3.88
CA ASN A 712 -23.31 -10.42 3.32
C ASN A 712 -24.55 -10.45 4.23
N GLY A 713 -24.59 -11.31 5.24
CA GLY A 713 -25.63 -11.27 6.27
C GLY A 713 -25.50 -10.03 7.16
N CYS A 714 -26.63 -9.53 7.63
CA CYS A 714 -26.68 -9.02 9.00
C CYS A 714 -27.00 -10.22 9.89
N ASP A 715 -26.29 -10.39 11.00
CA ASP A 715 -26.48 -11.51 11.93
C ASP A 715 -27.75 -11.32 12.82
N ALA A 716 -28.81 -10.70 12.26
CA ALA A 716 -30.10 -10.45 12.90
C ALA A 716 -31.21 -10.44 11.85
N GLU A 717 -32.17 -11.34 12.02
CA GLU A 717 -33.22 -11.70 11.05
C GLU A 717 -34.03 -10.49 10.58
N GLU A 718 -34.46 -9.62 11.49
CA GLU A 718 -35.21 -8.40 11.18
C GLU A 718 -34.37 -7.12 11.33
N CYS A 719 -33.30 -6.96 10.55
CA CYS A 719 -32.46 -5.77 10.67
C CYS A 719 -33.08 -4.51 10.06
N HIS A 720 -33.84 -3.77 10.88
CA HIS A 720 -34.53 -2.49 10.63
C HIS A 720 -33.69 -1.31 10.04
N TYR A 721 -32.43 -1.55 9.64
CA TYR A 721 -31.52 -0.57 9.04
C TYR A 721 -30.77 -1.11 7.81
N CYS A 722 -30.83 -2.41 7.53
CA CYS A 722 -29.97 -3.08 6.56
C CYS A 722 -30.73 -3.45 5.28
N SER A 723 -31.13 -2.41 4.53
CA SER A 723 -31.42 -2.52 3.09
C SER A 723 -30.14 -2.79 2.28
N ASP A 724 -30.21 -2.75 0.95
CA ASP A 724 -29.11 -3.02 -0.03
C ASP A 724 -27.72 -2.49 0.35
N HIS A 725 -27.68 -1.34 1.02
CA HIS A 725 -26.46 -0.62 1.37
C HIS A 725 -25.78 -1.10 2.67
N LYS A 726 -26.41 -2.05 3.37
CA LYS A 726 -25.90 -2.83 4.52
C LYS A 726 -25.18 -2.02 5.59
N ILE A 727 -25.82 -0.93 6.06
CA ILE A 727 -25.17 0.05 6.94
C ILE A 727 -25.02 -0.37 8.41
N CYS A 728 -25.77 -1.40 8.86
CA CYS A 728 -25.93 -1.75 10.27
C CYS A 728 -24.61 -2.13 10.99
N HIS A 729 -23.69 -2.84 10.33
CA HIS A 729 -22.39 -3.22 10.90
C HIS A 729 -21.28 -2.17 10.71
N LEU A 730 -21.53 -1.06 10.01
CA LEU A 730 -20.50 -0.05 9.73
C LEU A 730 -19.98 0.60 11.02
N ARG A 731 -18.66 0.75 11.09
CA ARG A 731 -17.91 1.40 12.17
C ARG A 731 -17.20 2.64 11.64
N GLY A 732 -16.77 3.50 12.56
CA GLY A 732 -16.07 4.73 12.21
C GLY A 732 -16.90 5.65 11.31
N THR A 733 -18.21 5.72 11.50
CA THR A 733 -19.10 6.49 10.60
C THR A 733 -19.43 7.88 11.13
N VAL A 734 -19.66 8.81 10.21
CA VAL A 734 -20.50 10.00 10.43
C VAL A 734 -21.77 9.80 9.63
N TYR A 735 -22.92 10.00 10.26
CA TYR A 735 -24.24 9.76 9.66
C TYR A 735 -25.15 10.95 9.91
N MET A 736 -26.09 11.14 8.97
CA MET A 736 -27.25 12.00 9.11
C MET A 736 -28.49 11.14 9.35
N ILE A 737 -29.32 11.56 10.29
CA ILE A 737 -30.69 11.09 10.47
C ILE A 737 -31.62 12.20 9.99
N THR A 738 -32.67 11.85 9.26
CA THR A 738 -33.79 12.72 8.92
C THR A 738 -35.05 12.18 9.58
N CYS A 739 -35.80 13.04 10.29
CA CYS A 739 -37.11 12.70 10.83
C CYS A 739 -38.12 12.53 9.69
N SER A 740 -38.83 11.40 9.64
CA SER A 740 -39.76 11.08 8.55
C SER A 740 -41.01 11.97 8.48
N LYS A 741 -41.29 12.76 9.54
CA LYS A 741 -42.52 13.54 9.67
C LYS A 741 -42.34 15.04 9.43
N CYS A 742 -41.32 15.64 10.04
CA CYS A 742 -41.07 17.09 9.95
C CYS A 742 -39.80 17.45 9.17
N GLY A 743 -39.11 16.48 8.57
CA GLY A 743 -37.90 16.71 7.76
C GLY A 743 -36.65 17.14 8.54
N GLN A 744 -36.76 17.49 9.83
CA GLN A 744 -35.63 17.92 10.66
C GLN A 744 -34.52 16.86 10.72
N ARG A 745 -33.27 17.33 10.80
CA ARG A 745 -32.05 16.56 10.61
C ARG A 745 -31.21 16.54 11.87
N TYR A 746 -30.53 15.41 12.08
CA TYR A 746 -29.51 15.21 13.11
C TYR A 746 -28.23 14.72 12.44
N ILE A 747 -27.06 15.18 12.88
CA ILE A 747 -25.76 14.65 12.45
C ILE A 747 -24.94 14.21 13.66
N GLY A 748 -24.30 13.05 13.57
CA GLY A 748 -23.39 12.56 14.61
C GLY A 748 -22.46 11.45 14.15
N GLU A 749 -21.50 11.10 15.02
CA GLU A 749 -20.56 9.99 14.81
C GLU A 749 -20.88 8.72 15.60
N THR A 750 -20.26 7.61 15.18
CA THR A 750 -20.04 6.43 16.02
C THR A 750 -18.75 5.68 15.65
N GLY A 751 -17.99 5.26 16.66
CA GLY A 751 -16.92 4.25 16.54
C GLY A 751 -17.39 2.81 16.81
N ARG A 752 -18.62 2.64 17.32
CA ARG A 752 -19.32 1.35 17.48
C ARG A 752 -20.11 1.02 16.21
N PRO A 753 -20.54 -0.24 15.99
CA PRO A 753 -21.47 -0.58 14.91
C PRO A 753 -22.68 0.36 14.88
N LEU A 754 -23.04 0.83 13.68
CA LEU A 754 -24.06 1.86 13.51
C LEU A 754 -25.44 1.44 14.05
N LYS A 755 -25.80 0.15 13.94
CA LYS A 755 -27.03 -0.43 14.55
C LYS A 755 -27.20 -0.03 16.01
N GLU A 756 -26.15 -0.14 16.82
CA GLU A 756 -26.20 0.17 18.26
C GLU A 756 -26.49 1.65 18.51
N ARG A 757 -25.90 2.53 17.71
CA ARG A 757 -26.11 3.97 17.84
C ARG A 757 -27.50 4.41 17.37
N LEU A 758 -28.04 3.78 16.32
CA LEU A 758 -29.40 4.03 15.85
C LEU A 758 -30.45 3.50 16.84
N ASN A 759 -30.18 2.35 17.47
CA ASN A 759 -31.02 1.79 18.54
C ASN A 759 -31.12 2.73 19.75
N GLU A 760 -30.02 3.37 20.15
CA GLU A 760 -30.02 4.39 21.21
C GLU A 760 -30.92 5.60 20.87
N HIS A 761 -30.92 6.05 19.61
CA HIS A 761 -31.77 7.15 19.17
C HIS A 761 -33.25 6.76 19.07
N ARG A 762 -33.57 5.54 18.60
CA ARG A 762 -34.95 5.03 18.57
C ARG A 762 -35.52 4.81 19.97
N ARG A 763 -34.73 4.30 20.92
CA ARG A 763 -35.15 4.22 22.34
C ARG A 763 -35.44 5.59 22.95
N ALA A 764 -34.71 6.63 22.58
CA ALA A 764 -34.98 8.01 23.00
C ALA A 764 -36.22 8.63 22.34
N LEU A 765 -36.54 8.27 21.09
CA LEU A 765 -37.80 8.65 20.43
C LEU A 765 -39.02 7.94 21.03
N ALA A 766 -38.88 6.68 21.41
CA ALA A 766 -39.95 5.88 22.00
C ALA A 766 -40.22 6.24 23.47
N CYS A 767 -39.17 6.29 24.29
CA CYS A 767 -39.24 6.50 25.74
C CYS A 767 -38.51 7.80 26.14
N PRO A 768 -39.01 9.00 25.77
CA PRO A 768 -38.30 10.26 25.99
C PRO A 768 -38.06 10.56 27.49
N GLN A 769 -38.99 10.15 28.36
CA GLN A 769 -38.87 10.26 29.82
C GLN A 769 -37.66 9.51 30.39
N SER A 770 -37.28 8.37 29.80
CA SER A 770 -36.13 7.57 30.24
C SER A 770 -34.78 8.14 29.77
N TYR A 771 -34.80 9.11 28.87
CA TYR A 771 -33.59 9.69 28.25
C TYR A 771 -33.69 11.23 28.11
N PRO A 772 -34.04 12.00 29.17
CA PRO A 772 -34.48 13.39 29.04
C PRO A 772 -33.41 14.33 28.46
N THR A 773 -32.13 14.00 28.61
CA THR A 773 -30.99 14.77 28.09
C THR A 773 -30.61 14.45 26.64
N ASN A 774 -31.27 13.48 25.99
CA ASN A 774 -31.02 13.15 24.59
C ASN A 774 -31.76 14.13 23.66
N CYS A 775 -31.06 14.61 22.63
CA CYS A 775 -31.63 15.48 21.60
C CYS A 775 -32.84 14.87 20.88
N PHE A 776 -32.86 13.54 20.71
CA PHE A 776 -34.03 12.85 20.16
C PHE A 776 -35.24 12.86 21.10
N SER A 777 -35.03 12.77 22.42
CA SER A 777 -36.10 12.90 23.41
C SER A 777 -36.69 14.31 23.42
N LYS A 778 -35.83 15.34 23.35
CA LYS A 778 -36.30 16.74 23.25
C LYS A 778 -37.07 16.97 21.95
N HIS A 779 -36.54 16.53 20.81
CA HIS A 779 -37.23 16.62 19.51
C HIS A 779 -38.59 15.89 19.54
N ARG A 780 -38.66 14.70 20.16
CA ARG A 780 -39.91 13.96 20.38
C ARG A 780 -40.92 14.77 21.19
N THR A 781 -40.52 15.40 22.30
CA THR A 781 -41.44 16.15 23.15
C THR A 781 -41.82 17.53 22.60
N THR A 782 -40.97 18.19 21.81
CA THR A 782 -41.27 19.51 21.22
C THR A 782 -41.95 19.46 19.86
N MET A 783 -41.65 18.47 19.01
CA MET A 783 -42.16 18.43 17.62
C MET A 783 -43.25 17.38 17.39
N HIS A 784 -43.30 16.32 18.21
CA HIS A 784 -44.14 15.14 17.96
C HIS A 784 -44.82 14.64 19.25
N THR A 785 -45.33 15.54 20.10
CA THR A 785 -45.74 15.20 21.48
C THR A 785 -46.91 14.21 21.55
N ARG A 786 -47.93 14.34 20.69
CA ARG A 786 -49.20 13.59 20.75
C ARG A 786 -49.31 12.41 19.77
N GLU A 787 -48.29 12.20 18.94
CA GLU A 787 -48.31 11.24 17.84
C GLU A 787 -47.62 9.90 18.20
N PRO A 788 -47.72 8.83 17.39
CA PRO A 788 -46.74 7.74 17.44
C PRO A 788 -45.31 8.23 17.10
N PRO A 789 -44.24 7.64 17.67
CA PRO A 789 -42.86 8.07 17.43
C PRO A 789 -42.49 8.09 15.93
N PRO A 790 -41.78 9.13 15.44
CA PRO A 790 -41.40 9.22 14.04
C PRO A 790 -40.39 8.14 13.64
N LEU A 791 -40.44 7.71 12.38
CA LEU A 791 -39.39 6.89 11.78
C LEU A 791 -38.17 7.76 11.44
N ILE A 792 -37.01 7.12 11.34
CA ILE A 792 -35.75 7.77 11.01
C ILE A 792 -35.19 7.24 9.70
N HIS A 793 -35.03 8.13 8.71
CA HIS A 793 -34.23 7.84 7.52
C HIS A 793 -32.75 8.10 7.84
N VAL A 794 -31.83 7.27 7.33
CA VAL A 794 -30.40 7.31 7.70
C VAL A 794 -29.50 7.35 6.46
N ALA A 795 -28.78 8.46 6.31
CA ALA A 795 -27.73 8.60 5.30
C ALA A 795 -26.34 8.53 5.95
N VAL A 796 -25.45 7.67 5.43
CA VAL A 796 -24.07 7.57 5.93
C VAL A 796 -23.18 8.52 5.14
N LEU A 797 -22.81 9.66 5.75
CA LEU A 797 -22.02 10.71 5.12
C LEU A 797 -20.54 10.30 4.97
N HIS A 798 -19.96 9.69 6.01
CA HIS A 798 -18.57 9.21 6.01
C HIS A 798 -18.46 7.79 6.54
N ARG A 799 -17.56 6.99 5.96
CA ARG A 799 -17.29 5.58 6.33
C ARG A 799 -15.83 5.38 6.74
N HIS A 800 -15.57 4.40 7.61
CA HIS A 800 -14.22 3.91 7.97
C HIS A 800 -13.26 4.96 8.61
N LEU A 801 -13.80 6.00 9.25
CA LEU A 801 -13.03 6.96 10.04
C LEU A 801 -12.72 6.39 11.44
N GLU A 802 -11.88 5.36 11.49
CA GLU A 802 -11.57 4.62 12.73
C GLU A 802 -10.97 5.51 13.83
N HIS A 803 -10.11 6.47 13.45
CA HIS A 803 -9.53 7.41 14.39
C HIS A 803 -10.57 8.46 14.85
N PRO A 804 -10.97 8.50 16.14
CA PRO A 804 -12.06 9.38 16.59
C PRO A 804 -11.77 10.88 16.45
N LEU A 805 -10.50 11.29 16.43
CA LEU A 805 -10.16 12.69 16.09
C LEU A 805 -10.59 13.05 14.67
N GLU A 806 -10.32 12.18 13.69
CA GLU A 806 -10.73 12.40 12.30
C GLU A 806 -12.25 12.41 12.19
N ARG A 807 -12.89 11.44 12.84
CA ARG A 807 -14.35 11.30 12.84
C ARG A 807 -15.07 12.45 13.53
N LYS A 808 -14.50 13.03 14.60
CA LYS A 808 -15.03 14.24 15.26
C LYS A 808 -14.80 15.52 14.45
N ILE A 809 -13.68 15.62 13.73
CA ILE A 809 -13.46 16.72 12.77
C ILE A 809 -14.53 16.65 11.66
N MET A 810 -14.81 15.46 11.13
CA MET A 810 -15.85 15.29 10.11
C MET A 810 -17.27 15.49 10.66
N GLU A 811 -17.58 14.99 11.87
CA GLU A 811 -18.86 15.28 12.57
C GLU A 811 -19.10 16.79 12.70
N ALA A 812 -18.11 17.53 13.22
CA ALA A 812 -18.19 18.98 13.38
C ALA A 812 -18.33 19.70 12.03
N ARG A 813 -17.64 19.24 10.98
CA ARG A 813 -17.76 19.81 9.64
C ARG A 813 -19.13 19.56 9.01
N GLU A 814 -19.67 18.35 9.09
CA GLU A 814 -20.99 18.07 8.49
C GLU A 814 -22.12 18.82 9.21
N ILE A 815 -22.01 19.02 10.53
CA ILE A 815 -22.87 19.94 11.28
C ILE A 815 -22.76 21.36 10.69
N LYS A 816 -21.55 21.86 10.47
CA LYS A 816 -21.30 23.20 9.86
C LYS A 816 -21.69 23.28 8.37
N ARG A 817 -21.80 22.17 7.63
CA ARG A 817 -22.25 22.13 6.23
C ARG A 817 -23.78 22.17 6.13
N HIS A 818 -24.48 21.48 7.03
CA HIS A 818 -25.91 21.21 6.89
C HIS A 818 -26.82 21.97 7.86
N HIS A 819 -26.28 22.53 8.94
CA HIS A 819 -27.02 23.20 10.03
C HIS A 819 -28.20 22.35 10.57
N PRO A 820 -27.95 21.11 11.05
CA PRO A 820 -28.99 20.17 11.48
C PRO A 820 -29.74 20.64 12.73
N GLU A 821 -31.07 20.66 12.63
CA GLU A 821 -32.00 21.29 13.58
C GLU A 821 -32.15 20.53 14.90
N ILE A 822 -31.92 19.20 14.88
CA ILE A 822 -32.02 18.33 16.05
C ILE A 822 -30.72 18.37 16.89
N ASN A 823 -29.61 18.89 16.34
CA ASN A 823 -28.36 19.00 17.10
C ASN A 823 -28.48 20.09 18.17
N SER A 824 -28.24 19.75 19.44
CA SER A 824 -28.33 20.73 20.54
C SER A 824 -27.33 21.88 20.35
N LEU A 825 -27.71 23.09 20.81
CA LEU A 825 -26.84 24.28 20.77
C LEU A 825 -25.45 24.01 21.37
N THR A 826 -25.34 23.23 22.45
CA THR A 826 -24.06 22.78 23.02
C THR A 826 -23.21 21.91 22.08
N LYS A 827 -23.81 21.15 21.15
CA LYS A 827 -23.09 20.41 20.10
C LYS A 827 -22.70 21.31 18.93
N ALA A 828 -23.54 22.29 18.57
CA ALA A 828 -23.19 23.32 17.59
C ALA A 828 -22.00 24.16 18.11
N LEU A 829 -22.12 24.75 19.29
CA LEU A 829 -21.09 25.57 19.95
C LEU A 829 -19.77 24.80 20.21
N SER A 830 -19.80 23.48 20.38
CA SER A 830 -18.58 22.66 20.50
C SER A 830 -18.00 22.20 19.16
N ALA A 831 -18.79 22.13 18.09
CA ALA A 831 -18.27 22.04 16.72
C ALA A 831 -17.63 23.37 16.29
N GLU A 832 -18.29 24.49 16.57
CA GLU A 832 -17.80 25.85 16.33
C GLU A 832 -16.53 26.12 17.12
N SER A 833 -16.51 26.02 18.45
CA SER A 833 -15.27 26.23 19.23
C SER A 833 -14.13 25.21 18.97
N SER A 834 -14.38 24.16 18.18
CA SER A 834 -13.34 23.26 17.66
C SER A 834 -12.78 23.67 16.29
N LEU A 835 -13.46 24.54 15.54
CA LEU A 835 -13.15 24.93 14.15
C LEU A 835 -13.01 26.45 13.93
N ASP A 836 -13.69 27.28 14.73
CA ASP A 836 -13.74 28.74 14.63
C ASP A 836 -13.79 29.41 16.01
N LYS A 837 -12.85 30.32 16.26
CA LYS A 837 -13.00 31.46 17.17
C LYS A 837 -12.39 32.69 16.52
N ASN A 838 -12.97 33.12 15.39
CA ASN A 838 -12.48 34.25 14.58
C ASN A 838 -13.64 35.03 13.90
N LYS A 839 -14.73 35.26 14.63
CA LYS A 839 -15.88 36.09 14.18
C LYS A 839 -16.43 37.11 15.20
N ASN A 840 -15.82 37.23 16.38
CA ASN A 840 -16.22 38.22 17.40
C ASN A 840 -15.11 39.27 17.62
N THR A 841 -14.68 39.88 16.53
CA THR A 841 -14.08 41.22 16.43
C THR A 841 -14.49 41.76 15.06
N ASN A 842 -14.79 43.06 14.97
CA ASN A 842 -15.44 43.73 13.82
C ASN A 842 -16.92 43.39 13.66
N ASN A 843 -17.72 43.81 14.64
CA ASN A 843 -19.15 44.06 14.47
C ASN A 843 -19.39 45.57 14.61
N GLU A 844 -18.93 46.33 13.61
CA GLU A 844 -19.33 47.72 13.38
C GLU A 844 -20.08 47.81 12.05
N ALA A 845 -20.97 48.79 11.92
CA ALA A 845 -22.10 48.69 11.02
C ALA A 845 -21.74 48.86 9.54
N LEU A 846 -22.42 48.07 8.69
CA LEU A 846 -22.77 48.46 7.33
C LEU A 846 -24.03 47.69 6.91
N THR A 847 -25.19 48.21 7.32
CA THR A 847 -26.49 47.80 6.80
C THR A 847 -26.62 48.26 5.34
N ILE A 848 -26.70 47.31 4.42
CA ILE A 848 -27.24 47.53 3.08
C ILE A 848 -28.33 46.46 2.90
N THR A 849 -29.54 46.92 2.62
CA THR A 849 -30.72 46.07 2.34
C THR A 849 -30.71 45.65 0.89
N ASP A 850 -31.03 44.38 0.61
CA ASP A 850 -31.40 43.96 -0.74
C ASP A 850 -32.72 44.67 -1.13
N GLN A 851 -32.73 45.36 -2.27
CA GLN A 851 -33.97 45.74 -2.93
C GLN A 851 -33.86 45.63 -4.45
N ASP A 852 -34.93 45.08 -5.00
CA ASP A 852 -35.44 45.14 -6.37
C ASP A 852 -34.65 44.49 -7.53
N ILE A 853 -35.34 43.52 -8.13
CA ILE A 853 -35.08 42.86 -9.41
C ILE A 853 -35.94 43.57 -10.46
N THR A 854 -35.40 43.97 -11.61
CA THR A 854 -36.10 43.95 -12.93
C THR A 854 -35.15 44.28 -14.10
N GLU A 855 -35.69 44.35 -15.32
CA GLU A 855 -34.95 44.18 -16.59
C GLU A 855 -34.80 45.46 -17.44
N ASN A 856 -34.07 45.27 -18.56
CA ASN A 856 -34.25 45.93 -19.87
C ASN A 856 -33.54 47.26 -20.21
N SER A 857 -33.40 47.44 -21.53
CA SER A 857 -32.89 48.59 -22.29
C SER A 857 -31.36 48.80 -22.33
N VAL A 858 -30.72 49.29 -23.40
CA VAL A 858 -30.66 48.95 -24.85
C VAL A 858 -29.95 50.12 -25.58
N ARG A 859 -28.79 49.84 -26.22
CA ARG A 859 -28.15 50.54 -27.37
C ARG A 859 -27.55 51.97 -27.25
N LYS A 860 -26.43 52.12 -27.98
CA LYS A 860 -25.85 53.35 -28.62
C LYS A 860 -25.29 54.41 -27.65
N VAL A 861 -24.39 55.34 -28.04
CA VAL A 861 -23.86 55.76 -29.37
C VAL A 861 -22.30 55.72 -29.42
N LEU A 862 -21.77 55.80 -30.65
CA LEU A 862 -20.43 56.18 -31.15
C LEU A 862 -19.91 57.53 -30.53
N SER A 863 -18.68 58.04 -30.68
CA SER A 863 -17.42 57.71 -31.41
C SER A 863 -16.28 58.65 -30.89
N SER A 864 -15.11 58.67 -31.56
CA SER A 864 -14.08 59.74 -31.59
C SER A 864 -13.21 60.00 -30.33
N ASP A 865 -11.94 60.42 -30.44
CA ASP A 865 -10.90 60.13 -31.45
C ASP A 865 -9.48 60.58 -31.00
N VAL A 866 -8.46 60.36 -31.84
CA VAL A 866 -7.16 61.06 -31.88
C VAL A 866 -6.15 60.75 -30.73
N SER A 867 -4.89 61.14 -30.95
CA SER A 867 -3.68 60.78 -30.20
C SER A 867 -2.67 61.95 -30.24
N VAL A 868 -1.42 61.73 -29.76
CA VAL A 868 -0.24 62.65 -29.88
C VAL A 868 -0.25 63.83 -28.88
N ALA A 869 0.86 64.50 -28.50
CA ALA A 869 2.11 64.04 -27.84
C ALA A 869 2.95 65.25 -27.34
N TYR A 870 4.06 64.97 -26.64
CA TYR A 870 5.29 65.78 -26.45
C TYR A 870 5.36 67.00 -25.48
N HIS A 871 6.49 67.03 -24.73
CA HIS A 871 7.15 68.11 -23.96
C HIS A 871 6.39 68.90 -22.86
N GLY A 872 7.03 69.42 -21.79
CA GLY A 872 8.38 69.19 -21.25
C GLY A 872 9.02 70.40 -20.52
N ILE A 873 9.99 70.15 -19.59
CA ILE A 873 11.00 71.12 -19.05
C ILE A 873 10.37 72.19 -18.08
N THR A 874 10.94 72.85 -17.03
CA THR A 874 12.23 73.06 -16.27
C THR A 874 11.84 73.41 -14.79
N SER A 875 12.66 73.55 -13.72
CA SER A 875 13.97 73.01 -13.27
C SER A 875 14.37 73.56 -11.86
N GLY A 876 14.97 72.75 -10.97
CA GLY A 876 15.77 73.24 -9.80
C GLY A 876 14.98 73.55 -8.50
N ARG A 877 15.58 73.77 -7.31
CA ARG A 877 16.96 73.84 -6.75
C ARG A 877 16.80 73.70 -5.19
N LYS A 878 17.75 73.43 -4.27
CA LYS A 878 19.13 72.85 -4.15
C LYS A 878 19.40 72.74 -2.60
N ILE A 879 20.58 72.25 -2.14
CA ILE A 879 21.23 72.52 -0.80
C ILE A 879 20.65 71.74 0.42
N HIS A 880 21.42 71.21 1.41
CA HIS A 880 22.76 70.56 1.50
C HIS A 880 22.76 69.71 2.81
N THR A 881 23.22 68.45 2.86
CA THR A 881 24.59 67.94 3.16
C THR A 881 25.05 68.18 4.63
N VAL A 882 25.44 67.15 5.40
CA VAL A 882 26.83 66.63 5.65
C VAL A 882 26.73 65.22 6.28
N LEU A 883 27.19 64.11 5.64
CA LEU A 883 28.47 63.34 5.83
C LEU A 883 28.62 62.64 7.21
N LYS A 884 29.29 61.48 7.44
CA LYS A 884 30.28 60.59 6.74
C LYS A 884 30.21 59.18 7.46
N VAL A 885 30.86 58.02 7.23
CA VAL A 885 31.96 57.37 6.43
C VAL A 885 31.52 55.87 6.21
N ALA A 886 31.60 55.18 5.07
CA ALA A 886 32.69 54.36 4.45
C ALA A 886 33.45 53.35 5.37
N ARG A 887 33.97 52.16 4.97
CA ARG A 887 34.17 51.42 3.68
C ARG A 887 33.75 49.90 3.89
N ILE A 888 33.68 48.91 2.97
CA ILE A 888 34.25 48.57 1.63
C ILE A 888 35.73 48.05 1.71
N PRO A 889 36.18 46.93 1.04
CA PRO A 889 35.76 46.36 -0.25
C PRO A 889 35.62 44.80 -0.39
N SER A 890 35.57 44.34 -1.65
CA SER A 890 35.39 42.99 -2.25
C SER A 890 36.73 42.24 -2.55
N GLN A 891 36.91 41.11 -3.30
CA GLN A 891 36.14 40.33 -4.32
C GLN A 891 36.83 38.95 -4.66
N ARG A 892 36.14 37.97 -5.32
CA ARG A 892 36.67 36.86 -6.21
C ARG A 892 37.56 35.72 -5.57
N TYR A 893 37.80 34.51 -6.13
CA TYR A 893 37.22 33.68 -7.24
C TYR A 893 37.48 32.13 -7.04
N HIS A 894 37.06 31.28 -8.01
CA HIS A 894 37.13 29.79 -8.13
C HIS A 894 38.37 29.03 -7.55
N PHE A 895 38.30 27.78 -7.03
CA PHE A 895 38.23 26.50 -7.78
C PHE A 895 37.95 25.22 -6.90
N LEU A 896 37.98 24.02 -7.50
CA LEU A 896 37.95 22.64 -6.92
C LEU A 896 39.18 21.84 -7.47
N PRO A 897 39.55 20.59 -7.04
CA PRO A 897 39.02 19.70 -5.98
C PRO A 897 40.12 19.14 -5.01
N GLY A 898 39.79 18.17 -4.13
CA GLY A 898 40.77 17.44 -3.29
C GLY A 898 40.26 16.10 -2.68
N ARG A 899 41.19 15.24 -2.24
CA ARG A 899 40.96 13.89 -1.63
C ARG A 899 41.91 13.67 -0.43
N SER A 900 41.72 12.56 0.31
CA SER A 900 42.64 11.96 1.31
C SER A 900 42.77 12.74 2.65
N GLU A 901 43.31 12.20 3.75
CA GLU A 901 43.07 10.91 4.45
C GLU A 901 43.65 11.04 5.89
N ARG A 902 43.15 10.25 6.88
CA ARG A 902 43.79 10.04 8.21
C ARG A 902 43.96 11.32 9.08
N SER A 903 44.59 11.29 10.26
CA SER A 903 44.26 10.53 11.50
C SER A 903 44.95 11.16 12.73
N MET A 904 44.51 10.86 13.97
CA MET A 904 45.25 11.07 15.24
C MET A 904 45.52 12.54 15.66
N VAL A 905 45.87 12.90 16.91
CA VAL A 905 45.49 12.43 18.28
C VAL A 905 45.96 13.50 19.32
N ARG A 906 45.47 13.47 20.58
CA ARG A 906 45.88 14.33 21.74
C ARG A 906 45.47 15.82 21.61
N ARG A 907 45.42 16.64 22.68
CA ARG A 907 46.00 16.56 24.05
C ARG A 907 45.00 17.04 25.13
N VAL A 908 45.25 16.72 26.40
CA VAL A 908 44.50 17.15 27.61
C VAL A 908 45.49 17.76 28.62
N PRO A 909 45.10 18.85 29.32
CA PRO A 909 45.32 19.09 30.77
C PRO A 909 44.01 19.59 31.45
N SER A 910 43.95 20.12 32.69
CA SER A 910 44.33 19.62 34.04
C SER A 910 44.08 20.76 35.07
N ALA A 911 43.66 20.57 36.34
CA ALA A 911 43.23 19.39 37.11
C ALA A 911 41.78 19.64 37.64
N PHE A 912 41.26 19.34 38.84
CA PHE A 912 41.69 18.78 40.16
C PHE A 912 40.52 17.90 40.70
N GLY A 913 40.63 17.12 41.78
CA GLY A 913 41.78 16.74 42.61
C GLY A 913 41.38 16.11 43.96
N SER A 914 41.64 14.80 44.13
CA SER A 914 41.73 14.05 45.41
C SER A 914 40.44 13.80 46.25
N LYS A 915 40.26 12.66 46.97
CA LYS A 915 41.05 11.41 47.11
C LYS A 915 40.20 10.27 47.76
N ILE A 916 40.59 9.00 47.54
CA ILE A 916 40.42 7.81 48.44
C ILE A 916 38.97 7.27 48.65
N VAL A 917 38.64 5.96 48.60
CA VAL A 917 39.40 4.71 48.27
C VAL A 917 38.52 3.67 47.52
N ARG A 918 39.11 2.51 47.15
CA ARG A 918 38.62 1.54 46.14
C ARG A 918 37.79 0.35 46.66
N ALA A 919 36.91 -0.17 45.80
CA ALA A 919 36.75 -1.61 45.52
C ALA A 919 36.34 -1.80 44.03
N ASN A 920 36.63 -2.96 43.41
CA ASN A 920 36.60 -3.12 41.94
C ASN A 920 35.48 -4.08 41.43
N GLY A 921 34.88 -3.73 40.28
CA GLY A 921 34.03 -4.61 39.46
C GLY A 921 33.61 -3.91 38.15
N PRO A 922 33.81 -4.50 36.95
CA PRO A 922 33.68 -3.76 35.69
C PRO A 922 32.23 -3.54 35.25
N THR A 923 31.84 -2.28 35.06
CA THR A 923 30.53 -1.88 34.54
C THR A 923 30.55 -1.64 33.03
N ILE A 924 29.58 -2.18 32.30
CA ILE A 924 29.49 -2.06 30.82
C ILE A 924 28.90 -0.67 30.43
N PRO A 925 29.55 0.13 29.55
CA PRO A 925 29.07 1.48 29.22
C PRO A 925 27.76 1.52 28.42
N GLY A 926 26.65 1.89 29.07
CA GLY A 926 25.32 2.04 28.46
C GLY A 926 25.15 3.28 27.55
N ALA A 927 25.91 3.38 26.46
CA ALA A 927 26.03 4.62 25.67
C ALA A 927 25.53 4.59 24.20
N GLU A 928 25.23 3.43 23.59
CA GLU A 928 24.86 3.38 22.15
C GLU A 928 23.34 3.38 21.83
N LEU A 929 22.47 3.11 22.81
CA LEU A 929 21.03 2.89 22.55
C LEU A 929 20.25 4.10 22.00
N ARG A 930 20.79 5.32 22.08
CA ARG A 930 20.05 6.56 21.73
C ARG A 930 20.06 6.94 20.25
N GLN A 931 20.95 6.39 19.41
CA GLN A 931 21.02 6.80 17.99
C GLN A 931 20.15 5.97 17.02
N ARG A 932 19.88 4.68 17.29
CA ARG A 932 19.14 3.83 16.33
C ARG A 932 17.67 4.23 16.12
N PHE A 933 17.01 4.86 17.10
CA PHE A 933 15.56 5.13 17.05
C PHE A 933 15.12 6.38 16.27
N ARG A 934 16.00 7.35 15.96
CA ARG A 934 15.60 8.63 15.33
C ARG A 934 15.57 8.64 13.78
N ARG A 935 16.03 7.60 13.08
CA ARG A 935 16.16 7.61 11.59
C ARG A 935 15.06 6.87 10.80
N ILE A 936 14.09 6.21 11.45
CA ILE A 936 12.91 5.59 10.77
C ILE A 936 11.65 6.46 11.01
N GLY A 937 11.78 7.75 10.68
CA GLY A 937 10.85 8.81 11.08
C GLY A 937 9.97 9.40 9.96
N GLY A 938 9.68 8.69 8.87
CA GLY A 938 8.87 9.25 7.77
C GLY A 938 8.33 8.21 6.78
N CYS A 939 7.12 8.44 6.27
CA CYS A 939 6.42 7.56 5.31
C CYS A 939 6.31 6.08 5.76
N GLY A 940 5.68 5.83 6.91
CA GLY A 940 5.49 4.47 7.43
C GLY A 940 4.32 4.32 8.41
N ARG A 941 3.07 4.41 7.94
CA ARG A 941 1.87 4.06 8.73
C ARG A 941 0.84 3.13 8.05
N GLN A 942 0.96 2.88 6.74
CA GLN A 942 0.29 1.73 6.07
C GLN A 942 1.31 0.61 5.73
N PHE A 943 2.56 0.95 5.38
CA PHE A 943 3.59 -0.02 5.00
C PHE A 943 4.11 -0.93 6.14
N LEU A 944 3.91 -0.57 7.42
CA LEU A 944 4.33 -1.41 8.55
C LEU A 944 3.38 -2.58 8.85
N SER A 945 2.17 -2.57 8.29
CA SER A 945 1.30 -3.77 8.27
C SER A 945 1.77 -4.79 7.23
N SER A 946 2.29 -4.33 6.08
CA SER A 946 2.77 -5.21 5.01
C SER A 946 4.07 -5.93 5.36
N LYS A 947 5.04 -5.30 6.04
CA LYS A 947 6.36 -5.94 6.24
C LYS A 947 6.39 -7.18 7.15
N TYR A 948 5.32 -7.46 7.89
CA TYR A 948 5.10 -8.74 8.59
C TYR A 948 3.99 -9.60 7.95
N ALA A 949 3.29 -9.09 6.94
CA ALA A 949 2.27 -9.81 6.15
C ALA A 949 2.70 -9.96 4.67
N THR A 950 4.01 -10.01 4.45
CA THR A 950 4.70 -10.43 3.21
C THR A 950 5.99 -11.19 3.60
N ALA A 951 5.95 -11.75 4.81
CA ALA A 951 6.82 -12.75 5.42
C ALA A 951 5.93 -13.83 6.10
N ILE A 952 4.72 -13.96 5.55
CA ILE A 952 3.67 -14.97 5.72
C ILE A 952 3.18 -15.23 4.30
#